data_AF-A0A517PYH4-F1
#
_entry.id   AF-A0A517PYH4-F1
#
_cell.length_a   1.000
_cell.length_b   1.000
_cell.length_c   1.000
_cell.angle_alpha   90.00
_cell.angle_beta   90.00
_cell.angle_gamma   90.00
#
_symmetry.space_group_name_H-M   'P 1'
#
loop_
_entity.id
_entity.type
_entity.pdbx_description
1 polymer ?
#
loop_
_entity_poly.entity_id
_entity_poly.type
_entity_poly.pdbx_seq_one_letter_code
_entity_poly.pdbx_strand_id
1 'polypeptide(L)'
;MSYKYNSAESTISVHVSEVFQNNLSNTKSKVPVHDDWRIVPKEYATRNRWTLQFRKVKPKQSPAAQFRIVQTRKLETVDHEFDSEKYISLYHVSQTSPVKKTPLNVSRHLFYRCFVEPADRNKLIKWTQGAWEHDGDDKYWDAEADNWSWRHFKESFGLQNSIDHIWGKEIYGIFGAKSSYCLIIDLDYHNKGLVLFLNRLSALLELFHGQHRCHYQVSENNAGGVHLILFFGNNSSLESRRRWLWRQLAGADRKDPELNFTKGSEYDPKFNVEVYPDTQRGVRLPLARGRTMLLDRPLDLITSRGKETQDVVGYIQWLGDSNRQYLPKDDVYQYVVERLDVRPAEIKEQKQQKTVVQKATKPQKQEKRSLKGKTRGAIVGFWKDGNLEYFIHLNSAINTTLHAMRAEGLSEEDAVDVVMSYVEGLPDKTVSSRLDDLPEVRRVAERTANKIWDSPVSGKWQKSQERWNNIGFRVSDKTTWVVTSKKHEDVVVDCPQLEFSEEEKSQLIREMTPLLVGSKQAQKQEKQDEVIRAVAYFLRYVRCCPREIPVSALPHVLCDYDIKIKSHDKQTQFLRLLTEWDWIYVRIEYCHPEKHRTKTGSNRARAYGVGKAFTERLQAVVVETETVITNNTTKYKSDLYTVSYFLRRPERLNISSFDDQLNNQFLTTNPRVTHRESVT
;
A
#
# COMPACT_ATOMS: atom_id res chain seq x y z
N MET A 1 -25.33 72.24 -2.28
CA MET A 1 -23.95 71.76 -2.09
C MET A 1 -23.57 71.95 -0.63
N SER A 2 -23.09 70.88 0.01
CA SER A 2 -22.64 70.77 1.41
C SER A 2 -23.64 71.22 2.47
N TYR A 3 -24.35 70.26 3.08
CA TYR A 3 -24.86 70.44 4.44
C TYR A 3 -24.56 69.22 5.31
N LYS A 4 -24.09 69.57 6.50
CA LYS A 4 -23.40 68.80 7.51
C LYS A 4 -24.30 67.76 8.17
N TYR A 5 -23.69 66.61 8.47
CA TYR A 5 -24.12 65.65 9.47
C TYR A 5 -24.09 66.29 10.86
N ASN A 6 -25.17 66.13 11.63
CA ASN A 6 -25.12 66.25 13.09
C ASN A 6 -25.88 65.09 13.74
N SER A 7 -25.17 64.49 14.69
CA SER A 7 -25.53 63.42 15.61
C SER A 7 -26.66 63.85 16.57
N ALA A 8 -27.58 62.93 16.88
CA ALA A 8 -28.16 62.84 18.21
C ALA A 8 -28.73 61.44 18.49
N GLU A 9 -28.38 60.97 19.68
CA GLU A 9 -28.71 59.76 20.41
C GLU A 9 -30.19 59.35 20.40
N SER A 10 -30.47 58.04 20.31
CA SER A 10 -31.79 57.49 20.62
C SER A 10 -31.70 56.48 21.76
N THR A 11 -32.41 56.80 22.84
CA THR A 11 -32.52 56.02 24.06
C THR A 11 -33.41 54.80 23.87
N ILE A 12 -32.96 53.70 24.46
CA ILE A 12 -33.58 52.38 24.51
C ILE A 12 -34.88 52.43 25.32
N SER A 13 -35.96 51.89 24.75
CA SER A 13 -37.16 51.50 25.50
C SER A 13 -37.60 50.12 25.03
N VAL A 14 -37.61 49.20 25.99
CA VAL A 14 -37.97 47.80 25.90
C VAL A 14 -39.49 47.69 26.01
N HIS A 15 -40.18 47.13 25.01
CA HIS A 15 -41.33 46.27 25.26
C HIS A 15 -41.57 45.29 24.11
N VAL A 16 -41.40 44.02 24.45
CA VAL A 16 -41.71 42.82 23.69
C VAL A 16 -43.12 42.39 24.07
N SER A 17 -44.00 42.10 23.10
CA SER A 17 -44.91 40.95 23.18
C SER A 17 -45.67 40.71 21.87
N GLU A 18 -45.52 39.47 21.40
CA GLU A 18 -46.62 38.62 20.92
C GLU A 18 -47.38 38.98 19.63
N VAL A 19 -46.76 38.83 18.46
CA VAL A 19 -47.44 38.24 17.28
C VAL A 19 -46.39 37.67 16.31
N PHE A 20 -45.70 36.55 16.60
CA PHE A 20 -45.00 35.76 15.57
C PHE A 20 -44.62 34.37 16.09
N GLN A 21 -45.61 33.54 16.43
CA GLN A 21 -45.41 32.10 16.57
C GLN A 21 -46.57 31.38 15.89
N ASN A 22 -46.38 31.00 14.62
CA ASN A 22 -47.10 29.88 13.98
C ASN A 22 -46.47 29.55 12.61
N ASN A 23 -45.17 29.22 12.57
CA ASN A 23 -44.57 28.68 11.34
C ASN A 23 -43.31 27.79 11.52
N LEU A 24 -43.14 27.09 12.64
CA LEU A 24 -42.00 26.17 12.81
C LEU A 24 -42.38 24.91 13.60
N SER A 25 -43.00 23.94 12.95
CA SER A 25 -42.97 22.54 13.41
C SER A 25 -43.15 21.54 12.25
N ASN A 26 -42.40 21.73 11.17
CA ASN A 26 -42.05 20.61 10.29
C ASN A 26 -40.66 20.12 10.71
N THR A 27 -40.60 19.39 11.83
CA THR A 27 -39.41 18.66 12.27
C THR A 27 -39.08 17.65 11.17
N LYS A 28 -38.26 18.05 10.20
CA LYS A 28 -37.68 17.15 9.20
C LYS A 28 -37.05 16.00 9.97
N SER A 29 -37.71 14.84 9.97
CA SER A 29 -37.23 13.61 10.55
C SER A 29 -35.75 13.47 10.19
N LYS A 30 -34.86 13.61 11.18
CA LYS A 30 -33.42 13.48 10.94
C LYS A 30 -33.19 12.07 10.40
N VAL A 31 -32.76 11.99 9.15
CA VAL A 31 -32.46 10.71 8.50
C VAL A 31 -31.39 10.00 9.35
N PRO A 32 -31.58 8.74 9.75
CA PRO A 32 -30.61 8.01 10.55
C PRO A 32 -29.21 8.02 9.92
N VAL A 33 -28.18 8.25 10.73
CA VAL A 33 -26.77 8.27 10.30
C VAL A 33 -26.04 7.09 10.95
N HIS A 34 -25.34 6.32 10.14
CA HIS A 34 -24.48 5.23 10.58
C HIS A 34 -23.01 5.57 10.36
N ASP A 35 -22.16 5.26 11.33
CA ASP A 35 -20.72 5.57 11.27
C ASP A 35 -19.85 4.32 11.03
N ASP A 36 -20.44 3.12 11.10
CA ASP A 36 -19.77 1.85 10.80
C ASP A 36 -20.66 1.00 9.88
N TRP A 37 -20.06 0.41 8.83
CA TRP A 37 -20.77 -0.51 7.93
C TRP A 37 -21.29 -1.76 8.65
N ARG A 38 -20.70 -2.15 9.80
CA ARG A 38 -21.13 -3.30 10.61
C ARG A 38 -22.50 -3.11 11.24
N ILE A 39 -22.87 -1.86 11.55
CA ILE A 39 -24.16 -1.53 12.18
C ILE A 39 -25.23 -1.13 11.16
N VAL A 40 -24.87 -0.99 9.87
CA VAL A 40 -25.85 -0.74 8.81
C VAL A 40 -26.72 -1.99 8.62
N PRO A 41 -28.04 -1.93 8.86
CA PRO A 41 -28.90 -3.10 8.70
C PRO A 41 -28.91 -3.58 7.24
N LYS A 42 -29.12 -4.88 7.02
CA LYS A 42 -28.98 -5.51 5.69
C LYS A 42 -30.02 -5.01 4.69
N GLU A 43 -31.12 -4.47 5.19
CA GLU A 43 -32.21 -3.88 4.44
C GLU A 43 -31.85 -2.50 3.89
N TYR A 44 -30.70 -1.93 4.27
CA TYR A 44 -30.16 -0.66 3.78
C TYR A 44 -28.93 -0.89 2.92
N ALA A 45 -28.90 -0.26 1.75
CA ALA A 45 -27.73 -0.28 0.89
C ALA A 45 -27.63 0.97 0.01
N THR A 46 -26.43 1.22 -0.51
CA THR A 46 -26.23 2.26 -1.53
C THR A 46 -26.94 1.87 -2.83
N ARG A 47 -27.20 2.86 -3.70
CA ARG A 47 -27.78 2.59 -5.04
C ARG A 47 -26.97 1.55 -5.82
N ASN A 48 -25.64 1.65 -5.81
CA ASN A 48 -24.76 0.69 -6.50
C ASN A 48 -24.85 -0.72 -5.92
N ARG A 49 -24.95 -0.85 -4.59
CA ARG A 49 -25.08 -2.15 -3.93
C ARG A 49 -26.44 -2.79 -4.19
N TRP A 50 -27.51 -2.00 -4.29
CA TRP A 50 -28.80 -2.50 -4.77
C TRP A 50 -28.75 -2.96 -6.23
N THR A 51 -28.08 -2.21 -7.10
CA THR A 51 -27.89 -2.63 -8.49
C THR A 51 -27.23 -4.01 -8.56
N LEU A 52 -26.18 -4.25 -7.76
CA LEU A 52 -25.51 -5.57 -7.67
C LEU A 52 -26.41 -6.70 -7.17
N GLN A 53 -27.51 -6.38 -6.50
CA GLN A 53 -28.55 -7.33 -6.06
C GLN A 53 -29.72 -7.41 -7.05
N PHE A 54 -29.58 -6.87 -8.26
CA PHE A 54 -30.64 -6.77 -9.27
C PHE A 54 -31.86 -6.01 -8.75
N ARG A 55 -31.62 -4.89 -8.08
CA ARG A 55 -32.67 -3.97 -7.62
C ARG A 55 -32.30 -2.54 -8.02
N LYS A 56 -33.29 -1.75 -8.40
CA LYS A 56 -33.14 -0.33 -8.72
C LYS A 56 -33.93 0.50 -7.73
N VAL A 57 -33.29 1.52 -7.17
CA VAL A 57 -33.97 2.53 -6.34
C VAL A 57 -35.05 3.21 -7.20
N LYS A 58 -36.29 3.25 -6.70
CA LYS A 58 -37.41 3.89 -7.40
C LYS A 58 -37.08 5.38 -7.64
N PRO A 59 -37.58 5.99 -8.72
CA PRO A 59 -37.34 7.41 -8.98
C PRO A 59 -37.79 8.30 -7.81
N LYS A 60 -37.09 9.42 -7.61
CA LYS A 60 -37.43 10.47 -6.62
C LYS A 60 -37.51 10.00 -5.16
N GLN A 61 -36.91 8.85 -4.81
CA GLN A 61 -36.81 8.40 -3.41
C GLN A 61 -35.72 9.18 -2.67
N SER A 62 -36.07 9.73 -1.51
CA SER A 62 -35.10 10.27 -0.57
C SER A 62 -34.34 9.14 0.15
N PRO A 63 -33.09 9.36 0.59
CA PRO A 63 -32.36 8.36 1.38
C PRO A 63 -33.13 8.02 2.65
N ALA A 64 -33.24 6.73 2.98
CA ALA A 64 -33.84 6.28 4.24
C ALA A 64 -32.84 6.28 5.40
N ALA A 65 -31.54 6.25 5.08
CA ALA A 65 -30.44 6.43 6.03
C ALA A 65 -29.22 7.06 5.32
N GLN A 66 -28.22 7.44 6.08
CA GLN A 66 -26.93 7.90 5.58
C GLN A 66 -25.79 7.15 6.27
N PHE A 67 -24.68 6.99 5.56
CA PHE A 67 -23.43 6.47 6.10
C PHE A 67 -22.40 7.58 6.13
N ARG A 68 -21.85 7.89 7.30
CA ARG A 68 -20.88 8.98 7.49
C ARG A 68 -19.47 8.47 7.21
N ILE A 69 -18.73 9.22 6.41
CA ILE A 69 -17.31 9.05 6.15
C ILE A 69 -16.61 10.31 6.61
N VAL A 70 -15.71 10.16 7.57
CA VAL A 70 -14.80 11.25 7.96
C VAL A 70 -13.54 11.15 7.09
N GLN A 71 -13.27 12.17 6.29
CA GLN A 71 -12.07 12.28 5.46
C GLN A 71 -11.21 13.43 5.97
N THR A 72 -10.05 13.12 6.52
CA THR A 72 -9.04 14.14 6.85
C THR A 72 -8.46 14.69 5.56
N ARG A 73 -8.65 16.00 5.33
CA ARG A 73 -8.12 16.73 4.18
C ARG A 73 -7.05 17.71 4.65
N LYS A 74 -6.02 17.86 3.82
CA LYS A 74 -4.95 18.82 4.06
C LYS A 74 -5.12 19.99 3.11
N LEU A 75 -5.22 21.21 3.66
CA LEU A 75 -5.19 22.43 2.86
C LEU A 75 -3.76 22.67 2.38
N GLU A 76 -3.56 22.67 1.06
CA GLU A 76 -2.24 22.83 0.44
C GLU A 76 -1.58 24.17 0.79
N THR A 77 -2.37 25.20 1.07
CA THR A 77 -1.91 26.56 1.36
C THR A 77 -1.48 26.80 2.81
N VAL A 78 -1.95 26.00 3.78
CA VAL A 78 -1.80 26.32 5.22
C VAL A 78 -1.26 25.17 6.09
N ASP A 79 -0.87 24.04 5.48
CA ASP A 79 -0.45 22.80 6.18
C ASP A 79 -1.44 22.32 7.26
N HIS A 80 -2.70 22.79 7.21
CA HIS A 80 -3.75 22.50 8.17
C HIS A 80 -4.54 21.27 7.74
N GLU A 81 -4.70 20.32 8.66
CA GLU A 81 -5.54 19.14 8.46
C GLU A 81 -6.91 19.42 9.08
N PHE A 82 -7.97 19.33 8.27
CA PHE A 82 -9.34 19.42 8.75
C PHE A 82 -10.10 18.16 8.38
N ASP A 83 -10.99 17.73 9.28
CA ASP A 83 -11.88 16.62 9.00
C ASP A 83 -13.07 17.12 8.19
N SER A 84 -13.20 16.57 6.99
CA SER A 84 -14.35 16.77 6.13
C SER A 84 -15.29 15.58 6.27
N GLU A 85 -16.52 15.83 6.71
CA GLU A 85 -17.55 14.80 6.74
C GLU A 85 -18.18 14.66 5.35
N LYS A 86 -18.28 13.43 4.88
CA LYS A 86 -18.98 13.06 3.65
C LYS A 86 -20.05 12.03 3.98
N TYR A 87 -21.27 12.27 3.53
CA TYR A 87 -22.39 11.37 3.76
C TYR A 87 -22.70 10.56 2.49
N ILE A 88 -22.82 9.25 2.62
CA ILE A 88 -23.27 8.35 1.56
C ILE A 88 -24.75 8.00 1.79
N SER A 89 -25.57 8.23 0.79
CA SER A 89 -26.99 7.86 0.84
C SER A 89 -27.20 6.34 0.88
N LEU A 90 -28.01 5.89 1.82
CA LEU A 90 -28.52 4.53 1.92
C LEU A 90 -30.03 4.51 1.65
N TYR A 91 -30.47 3.47 0.95
CA TYR A 91 -31.86 3.26 0.58
C TYR A 91 -32.33 1.95 1.19
N HIS A 92 -33.54 1.95 1.72
CA HIS A 92 -34.18 0.75 2.25
C HIS A 92 -34.70 -0.15 1.11
N VAL A 93 -34.78 -1.46 1.31
CA VAL A 93 -35.25 -2.42 0.30
C VAL A 93 -36.65 -2.08 -0.25
N SER A 94 -37.55 -1.53 0.57
CA SER A 94 -38.90 -1.11 0.17
C SER A 94 -38.91 0.06 -0.85
N GLN A 95 -37.84 0.87 -0.87
CA GLN A 95 -37.62 1.97 -1.80
C GLN A 95 -37.08 1.51 -3.16
N THR A 96 -36.92 0.20 -3.35
CA THR A 96 -36.35 -0.39 -4.56
C THR A 96 -37.39 -1.24 -5.31
N SER A 97 -37.10 -1.51 -6.56
CA SER A 97 -37.86 -2.41 -7.43
C SER A 97 -36.91 -3.48 -8.00
N PRO A 98 -37.36 -4.74 -8.14
CA PRO A 98 -36.54 -5.78 -8.75
C PRO A 98 -36.26 -5.45 -10.23
N VAL A 99 -35.07 -5.82 -10.68
CA VAL A 99 -34.62 -5.69 -12.06
C VAL A 99 -34.53 -7.09 -12.66
N LYS A 100 -35.02 -7.27 -13.90
CA LYS A 100 -34.96 -8.55 -14.60
C LYS A 100 -33.50 -9.01 -14.76
N LYS A 101 -33.22 -10.24 -14.33
CA LYS A 101 -31.92 -10.92 -14.50
C LYS A 101 -31.76 -11.43 -15.92
N THR A 102 -31.58 -10.53 -16.88
CA THR A 102 -31.21 -10.91 -18.26
C THR A 102 -29.77 -11.44 -18.30
N PRO A 103 -29.40 -12.37 -19.20
CA PRO A 103 -28.02 -12.88 -19.34
C PRO A 103 -26.98 -11.76 -19.37
N LEU A 104 -27.22 -10.71 -20.16
CA LEU A 104 -26.34 -9.56 -20.28
C LEU A 104 -26.07 -8.83 -18.94
N ASN A 105 -27.11 -8.53 -18.17
CA ASN A 105 -26.96 -7.88 -16.87
C ASN A 105 -26.26 -8.79 -15.86
N VAL A 106 -26.54 -10.09 -15.90
CA VAL A 106 -25.86 -11.08 -15.05
C VAL A 106 -24.36 -11.13 -15.39
N SER A 107 -24.00 -11.24 -16.67
CA SER A 107 -22.60 -11.27 -17.11
C SER A 107 -21.85 -9.98 -16.77
N ARG A 108 -22.47 -8.80 -16.90
CA ARG A 108 -21.86 -7.54 -16.45
C ARG A 108 -21.56 -7.51 -14.95
N HIS A 109 -22.48 -8.03 -14.13
CA HIS A 109 -22.26 -8.11 -12.68
C HIS A 109 -21.16 -9.12 -12.35
N LEU A 110 -21.14 -10.27 -13.01
CA LEU A 110 -20.10 -11.28 -12.82
C LEU A 110 -18.73 -10.74 -13.24
N PHE A 111 -18.64 -10.04 -14.38
CA PHE A 111 -17.42 -9.36 -14.79
C PHE A 111 -16.92 -8.38 -13.72
N TYR A 112 -17.81 -7.52 -13.20
CA TYR A 112 -17.47 -6.60 -12.12
C TYR A 112 -16.95 -7.33 -10.87
N ARG A 113 -17.64 -8.40 -10.43
CA ARG A 113 -17.25 -9.18 -9.25
C ARG A 113 -15.90 -9.89 -9.43
N CYS A 114 -15.61 -10.36 -10.63
CA CYS A 114 -14.38 -11.08 -10.94
C CYS A 114 -13.16 -10.15 -11.05
N PHE A 115 -13.30 -9.01 -11.74
CA PHE A 115 -12.14 -8.18 -12.10
C PHE A 115 -12.03 -6.87 -11.32
N VAL A 116 -13.16 -6.29 -10.88
CA VAL A 116 -13.19 -4.93 -10.32
C VAL A 116 -13.44 -4.92 -8.81
N GLU A 117 -14.37 -5.72 -8.31
CA GLU A 117 -14.67 -5.82 -6.88
C GLU A 117 -13.45 -6.18 -6.01
N PRO A 118 -12.58 -7.14 -6.37
CA PRO A 118 -11.39 -7.47 -5.58
C PRO A 118 -10.24 -6.47 -5.76
N ALA A 119 -10.31 -5.57 -6.74
CA ALA A 119 -9.26 -4.59 -7.03
C ALA A 119 -9.30 -3.39 -6.05
N ASP A 120 -8.26 -2.54 -6.08
CA ASP A 120 -8.29 -1.28 -5.32
C ASP A 120 -9.19 -0.26 -6.03
N ARG A 121 -10.45 -0.21 -5.57
CA ARG A 121 -11.48 0.67 -6.13
C ARG A 121 -11.37 2.12 -5.67
N ASN A 122 -10.43 2.46 -4.78
CA ASN A 122 -10.22 3.86 -4.37
C ASN A 122 -9.38 4.64 -5.39
N LYS A 123 -8.82 3.93 -6.38
CA LYS A 123 -8.03 4.51 -7.47
C LYS A 123 -8.72 4.21 -8.79
N LEU A 124 -9.23 5.25 -9.44
CA LEU A 124 -9.73 5.14 -10.81
C LEU A 124 -8.61 5.47 -11.78
N ILE A 125 -8.37 4.58 -12.76
CA ILE A 125 -7.45 4.82 -13.87
C ILE A 125 -8.19 4.62 -15.19
N LYS A 126 -8.01 5.59 -16.10
CA LYS A 126 -8.72 5.66 -17.37
C LYS A 126 -7.75 6.09 -18.46
N TRP A 127 -7.87 5.47 -19.63
CA TRP A 127 -7.18 5.88 -20.85
C TRP A 127 -7.91 7.07 -21.46
N THR A 128 -7.24 8.20 -21.58
CA THR A 128 -7.85 9.47 -21.99
C THR A 128 -6.86 10.29 -22.80
N GLN A 129 -7.38 11.19 -23.64
CA GLN A 129 -6.56 12.14 -24.37
C GLN A 129 -5.85 13.10 -23.39
N GLY A 130 -4.59 13.39 -23.70
CA GLY A 130 -3.63 14.12 -22.90
C GLY A 130 -2.37 13.33 -22.58
N ALA A 131 -1.37 14.05 -22.08
CA ALA A 131 -0.08 13.51 -21.67
C ALA A 131 0.30 14.02 -20.28
N TRP A 132 1.13 13.25 -19.60
CA TRP A 132 1.83 13.76 -18.43
C TRP A 132 3.05 14.56 -18.89
N GLU A 133 3.03 15.86 -18.64
CA GLU A 133 4.14 16.77 -18.93
C GLU A 133 4.91 17.11 -17.66
N HIS A 134 6.11 17.64 -17.85
CA HIS A 134 7.00 18.05 -16.78
C HIS A 134 7.32 19.54 -16.92
N ASP A 135 7.07 20.29 -15.85
CA ASP A 135 7.57 21.66 -15.70
C ASP A 135 8.49 21.69 -14.47
N GLY A 136 9.80 21.66 -14.72
CA GLY A 136 10.81 21.45 -13.68
C GLY A 136 10.65 20.09 -12.98
N ASP A 137 10.43 20.13 -11.66
CA ASP A 137 10.21 18.94 -10.81
C ASP A 137 8.72 18.52 -10.74
N ASP A 138 7.81 19.38 -11.19
CA ASP A 138 6.37 19.14 -11.08
C ASP A 138 5.83 18.41 -12.31
N LYS A 139 5.05 17.36 -12.04
CA LYS A 139 4.39 16.53 -13.06
C LYS A 139 2.91 16.89 -13.10
N TYR A 140 2.45 17.39 -14.23
CA TYR A 140 1.04 17.77 -14.43
C TYR A 140 0.44 17.07 -15.65
N TRP A 141 -0.88 17.01 -15.71
CA TRP A 141 -1.60 16.43 -16.84
C TRP A 141 -1.97 17.54 -17.82
N ASP A 142 -1.34 17.54 -18.99
CA ASP A 142 -1.77 18.37 -20.11
C ASP A 142 -2.92 17.65 -20.83
N ALA A 143 -4.11 18.23 -20.75
CA ALA A 143 -5.31 17.69 -21.40
C ALA A 143 -5.40 18.07 -22.88
N GLU A 144 -4.62 19.05 -23.34
CA GLU A 144 -4.62 19.54 -24.72
C GLU A 144 -3.58 18.80 -25.59
N ALA A 145 -2.60 18.15 -24.97
CA ALA A 145 -1.65 17.30 -25.67
C ALA A 145 -2.38 16.24 -26.54
N ASP A 146 -2.03 16.19 -27.83
CA ASP A 146 -2.58 15.24 -28.79
C ASP A 146 -1.92 13.86 -28.66
N ASN A 147 -2.02 13.29 -27.46
CA ASN A 147 -1.57 11.97 -27.14
C ASN A 147 -2.64 11.27 -26.32
N TRP A 148 -2.56 9.95 -26.23
CA TRP A 148 -3.46 9.17 -25.38
C TRP A 148 -2.62 8.46 -24.32
N SER A 149 -2.97 8.64 -23.06
CA SER A 149 -2.26 7.96 -21.97
C SER A 149 -3.16 7.65 -20.78
N TRP A 150 -2.61 6.91 -19.81
CA TRP A 150 -3.31 6.56 -18.58
C TRP A 150 -3.29 7.72 -17.60
N ARG A 151 -4.48 8.16 -17.18
CA ARG A 151 -4.67 9.18 -16.13
C ARG A 151 -5.29 8.58 -14.87
N HIS A 152 -4.80 9.02 -13.72
CA HIS A 152 -5.35 8.68 -12.41
C HIS A 152 -6.37 9.72 -11.96
N PHE A 153 -7.46 9.26 -11.36
CA PHE A 153 -8.53 10.08 -10.82
C PHE A 153 -8.73 9.76 -9.34
N LYS A 154 -9.08 10.77 -8.54
CA LYS A 154 -9.38 10.63 -7.09
C LYS A 154 -10.77 10.02 -6.82
N GLU A 155 -11.41 9.48 -7.86
CA GLU A 155 -12.76 8.92 -7.81
C GLU A 155 -12.72 7.42 -7.55
N SER A 156 -13.81 6.88 -7.00
CA SER A 156 -13.94 5.45 -6.77
C SER A 156 -14.40 4.71 -8.02
N PHE A 157 -13.82 3.56 -8.32
CA PHE A 157 -14.25 2.69 -9.41
C PHE A 157 -15.55 1.94 -9.06
N GLY A 158 -16.64 2.28 -9.76
CA GLY A 158 -17.96 1.67 -9.59
C GLY A 158 -18.37 0.67 -10.68
N LEU A 159 -19.53 0.02 -10.48
CA LEU A 159 -20.13 -0.89 -11.47
C LEU A 159 -20.39 -0.18 -12.81
N GLN A 160 -20.85 1.07 -12.80
CA GLN A 160 -21.11 1.81 -14.03
C GLN A 160 -19.84 2.00 -14.87
N ASN A 161 -18.69 2.27 -14.24
CA ASN A 161 -17.41 2.38 -14.95
C ASN A 161 -17.05 1.05 -15.63
N SER A 162 -17.30 -0.08 -14.97
CA SER A 162 -17.10 -1.41 -15.57
C SER A 162 -18.03 -1.66 -16.75
N ILE A 163 -19.27 -1.18 -16.69
CA ILE A 163 -20.23 -1.30 -17.81
C ILE A 163 -19.80 -0.40 -18.97
N ASP A 164 -19.39 0.84 -18.69
CA ASP A 164 -18.88 1.78 -19.69
C ASP A 164 -17.59 1.24 -20.35
N HIS A 165 -16.76 0.49 -19.61
CA HIS A 165 -15.62 -0.27 -20.15
C HIS A 165 -16.06 -1.32 -21.18
N ILE A 166 -16.97 -2.22 -20.77
CA ILE A 166 -17.45 -3.33 -21.63
C ILE A 166 -18.15 -2.79 -22.89
N TRP A 167 -18.86 -1.67 -22.78
CA TRP A 167 -19.48 -0.99 -23.91
C TRP A 167 -18.48 -0.31 -24.85
N GLY A 168 -17.20 -0.27 -24.49
CA GLY A 168 -16.21 0.47 -25.23
C GLY A 168 -16.48 1.97 -25.27
N LYS A 169 -17.28 2.50 -24.34
CA LYS A 169 -17.50 3.95 -24.21
C LYS A 169 -16.24 4.62 -23.67
N GLU A 170 -15.62 3.98 -22.69
CA GLU A 170 -14.41 4.43 -22.02
C GLU A 170 -13.47 3.24 -21.82
N ILE A 171 -12.16 3.46 -21.77
CA ILE A 171 -11.21 2.39 -21.49
C ILE A 171 -10.66 2.59 -20.07
N TYR A 172 -11.11 1.72 -19.18
CA TYR A 172 -10.70 1.70 -17.78
C TYR A 172 -9.64 0.63 -17.46
N GLY A 173 -8.90 0.85 -16.38
CA GLY A 173 -7.99 -0.12 -15.78
C GLY A 173 -8.21 -0.30 -14.27
N ILE A 174 -7.49 -1.25 -13.68
CA ILE A 174 -7.58 -1.62 -12.26
C ILE A 174 -6.20 -1.66 -11.60
N PHE A 175 -6.18 -1.44 -10.29
CA PHE A 175 -5.02 -1.64 -9.43
C PHE A 175 -5.20 -2.89 -8.55
N GLY A 176 -4.10 -3.52 -8.18
CA GLY A 176 -4.09 -4.63 -7.23
C GLY A 176 -4.49 -4.20 -5.82
N ALA A 177 -5.24 -5.06 -5.15
CA ALA A 177 -5.47 -5.00 -3.71
C ALA A 177 -4.84 -6.23 -3.04
N LYS A 178 -5.40 -6.67 -1.90
CA LYS A 178 -4.89 -7.84 -1.15
C LYS A 178 -5.17 -9.18 -1.84
N SER A 179 -6.21 -9.25 -2.68
CA SER A 179 -6.67 -10.47 -3.34
C SER A 179 -7.10 -10.19 -4.78
N SER A 180 -7.20 -11.23 -5.61
CA SER A 180 -7.69 -11.12 -6.99
C SER A 180 -8.40 -12.42 -7.39
N TYR A 181 -9.09 -12.46 -8.53
CA TYR A 181 -9.48 -13.71 -9.23
C TYR A 181 -8.54 -14.10 -10.38
N CYS A 182 -7.71 -13.16 -10.84
CA CYS A 182 -6.79 -13.37 -11.96
C CYS A 182 -5.36 -12.89 -11.67
N LEU A 183 -4.44 -13.32 -12.53
CA LEU A 183 -3.21 -12.62 -12.84
C LEU A 183 -3.21 -12.26 -14.33
N ILE A 184 -2.56 -11.16 -14.69
CA ILE A 184 -2.36 -10.75 -16.07
C ILE A 184 -0.86 -10.57 -16.27
N ILE A 185 -0.27 -11.28 -17.22
CA ILE A 185 1.10 -11.08 -17.66
C ILE A 185 1.02 -10.19 -18.90
N ASP A 186 1.58 -8.99 -18.81
CA ASP A 186 1.68 -8.08 -19.94
C ASP A 186 3.04 -8.31 -20.61
N LEU A 187 3.03 -9.04 -21.73
CA LEU A 187 4.20 -9.31 -22.52
C LEU A 187 4.27 -8.28 -23.64
N ASP A 188 5.15 -7.30 -23.46
CA ASP A 188 5.36 -6.22 -24.39
C ASP A 188 6.53 -6.49 -25.34
N TYR A 189 6.34 -6.19 -26.62
CA TYR A 189 7.39 -6.20 -27.64
C TYR A 189 8.22 -4.89 -27.61
N HIS A 190 7.57 -3.71 -27.61
CA HIS A 190 8.18 -2.35 -27.60
C HIS A 190 9.55 -2.22 -28.31
N ASN A 191 9.76 -2.93 -29.42
CA ASN A 191 11.03 -3.00 -30.17
C ASN A 191 12.26 -3.48 -29.36
N LYS A 192 12.08 -4.20 -28.23
CA LYS A 192 13.16 -4.65 -27.32
C LYS A 192 13.74 -6.03 -27.67
N GLY A 193 13.80 -6.38 -28.94
CA GLY A 193 14.35 -7.65 -29.44
C GLY A 193 13.24 -8.67 -29.72
N LEU A 194 12.90 -8.81 -31.01
CA LEU A 194 11.80 -9.66 -31.48
C LEU A 194 12.00 -11.12 -31.07
N VAL A 195 13.23 -11.64 -31.22
CA VAL A 195 13.56 -13.02 -30.86
C VAL A 195 13.25 -13.31 -29.40
N LEU A 196 13.65 -12.42 -28.48
CA LEU A 196 13.37 -12.58 -27.06
C LEU A 196 11.86 -12.53 -26.77
N PHE A 197 11.13 -11.61 -27.41
CA PHE A 197 9.67 -11.54 -27.28
C PHE A 197 9.00 -12.85 -27.72
N LEU A 198 9.38 -13.37 -28.89
CA LEU A 198 8.82 -14.59 -29.46
C LEU A 198 9.17 -15.83 -28.61
N ASN A 199 10.41 -15.94 -28.14
CA ASN A 199 10.83 -17.01 -27.23
C ASN A 199 10.04 -16.97 -25.92
N ARG A 200 9.85 -15.77 -25.35
CA ARG A 200 9.01 -15.58 -24.16
C ARG A 200 7.55 -15.95 -24.41
N LEU A 201 6.98 -15.52 -25.54
CA LEU A 201 5.61 -15.86 -25.90
C LEU A 201 5.45 -17.37 -25.98
N SER A 202 6.31 -18.05 -26.74
CA SER A 202 6.32 -19.50 -26.87
C SER A 202 6.41 -20.20 -25.51
N ALA A 203 7.37 -19.80 -24.66
CA ALA A 203 7.52 -20.35 -23.32
C ALA A 203 6.26 -20.15 -22.44
N LEU A 204 5.62 -18.97 -22.51
CA LEU A 204 4.39 -18.72 -21.76
C LEU A 204 3.20 -19.53 -22.29
N LEU A 205 3.12 -19.78 -23.60
CA LEU A 205 2.12 -20.68 -24.18
C LEU A 205 2.33 -22.10 -23.68
N GLU A 206 3.55 -22.62 -23.70
CA GLU A 206 3.85 -23.97 -23.17
C GLU A 206 3.52 -24.12 -21.69
N LEU A 207 3.78 -23.09 -20.89
CA LEU A 207 3.53 -23.14 -19.44
C LEU A 207 2.04 -23.11 -19.09
N PHE A 208 1.26 -22.26 -19.76
CA PHE A 208 -0.06 -21.87 -19.25
C PHE A 208 -1.21 -22.19 -20.20
N HIS A 209 -0.97 -22.42 -21.49
CA HIS A 209 -2.06 -22.68 -22.43
C HIS A 209 -2.87 -23.92 -22.02
N GLY A 210 -4.21 -23.82 -22.13
CA GLY A 210 -5.13 -24.88 -21.68
C GLY A 210 -5.24 -25.05 -20.16
N GLN A 211 -4.42 -24.37 -19.36
CA GLN A 211 -4.40 -24.46 -17.90
C GLN A 211 -4.91 -23.18 -17.26
N HIS A 212 -5.43 -23.27 -16.03
CA HIS A 212 -5.85 -22.11 -15.23
C HIS A 212 -6.75 -21.10 -15.97
N ARG A 213 -7.53 -21.59 -16.95
CA ARG A 213 -8.38 -20.77 -17.83
C ARG A 213 -7.57 -19.65 -18.51
N CYS A 214 -6.32 -19.94 -18.86
CA CYS A 214 -5.43 -19.02 -19.56
C CYS A 214 -6.03 -18.65 -20.91
N HIS A 215 -6.13 -17.35 -21.16
CA HIS A 215 -6.62 -16.79 -22.41
C HIS A 215 -5.93 -15.46 -22.68
N TYR A 216 -6.12 -14.93 -23.88
CA TYR A 216 -5.27 -13.86 -24.38
C TYR A 216 -6.08 -12.64 -24.76
N GLN A 217 -5.48 -11.47 -24.67
CA GLN A 217 -6.03 -10.24 -25.20
C GLN A 217 -4.96 -9.53 -26.04
N VAL A 218 -5.26 -9.32 -27.31
CA VAL A 218 -4.35 -8.76 -28.32
C VAL A 218 -4.97 -7.52 -28.93
N SER A 219 -4.16 -6.52 -29.29
CA SER A 219 -4.66 -5.36 -30.06
C SER A 219 -5.20 -5.84 -31.41
N GLU A 220 -6.34 -5.29 -31.84
CA GLU A 220 -6.90 -5.60 -33.17
C GLU A 220 -5.95 -5.15 -34.28
N ASN A 221 -5.38 -3.95 -34.11
CA ASN A 221 -4.45 -3.33 -35.04
C ASN A 221 -3.13 -3.02 -34.32
N ASN A 222 -1.99 -3.28 -34.98
CA ASN A 222 -0.64 -2.96 -34.52
C ASN A 222 -0.38 -3.36 -33.06
N ALA A 223 -0.36 -4.67 -32.81
CA ALA A 223 -0.06 -5.21 -31.50
C ALA A 223 1.38 -4.84 -31.07
N GLY A 224 1.47 -4.06 -30.00
CA GLY A 224 2.73 -3.82 -29.29
C GLY A 224 3.10 -4.95 -28.31
N GLY A 225 2.26 -5.98 -28.18
CA GLY A 225 2.39 -7.04 -27.19
C GLY A 225 1.09 -7.84 -27.03
N VAL A 226 1.05 -8.71 -26.02
CA VAL A 226 -0.10 -9.56 -25.67
C VAL A 226 -0.28 -9.63 -24.17
N HIS A 227 -1.54 -9.54 -23.72
CA HIS A 227 -1.88 -9.83 -22.34
C HIS A 227 -2.27 -11.31 -22.21
N LEU A 228 -1.57 -12.05 -21.34
CA LEU A 228 -1.98 -13.38 -20.93
C LEU A 228 -2.75 -13.28 -19.61
N ILE A 229 -3.99 -13.74 -19.59
CA ILE A 229 -4.88 -13.64 -18.43
C ILE A 229 -5.08 -15.04 -17.84
N LEU A 230 -4.55 -15.25 -16.64
CA LEU A 230 -4.73 -16.46 -15.84
C LEU A 230 -5.91 -16.25 -14.89
N PHE A 231 -7.02 -16.95 -15.10
CA PHE A 231 -8.24 -16.80 -14.29
C PHE A 231 -8.49 -18.02 -13.41
N PHE A 232 -8.29 -17.87 -12.10
CA PHE A 232 -8.28 -18.99 -11.15
C PHE A 232 -9.68 -19.37 -10.61
N GLY A 233 -10.73 -18.62 -10.97
CA GLY A 233 -12.11 -18.92 -10.57
C GLY A 233 -12.46 -18.60 -9.11
N ASN A 234 -11.48 -18.55 -8.21
CA ASN A 234 -11.66 -18.22 -6.80
C ASN A 234 -10.90 -16.94 -6.45
N ASN A 235 -11.35 -16.21 -5.43
CA ASN A 235 -10.60 -15.08 -4.91
C ASN A 235 -9.52 -15.58 -3.94
N SER A 236 -8.25 -15.25 -4.17
CA SER A 236 -7.17 -15.61 -3.25
C SER A 236 -6.11 -14.52 -3.18
N SER A 237 -5.20 -14.65 -2.20
CA SER A 237 -4.14 -13.67 -1.94
C SER A 237 -3.34 -13.37 -3.21
N LEU A 238 -3.24 -12.08 -3.54
CA LEU A 238 -2.46 -11.62 -4.69
C LEU A 238 -0.97 -11.95 -4.50
N GLU A 239 -0.47 -11.85 -3.27
CA GLU A 239 0.90 -12.20 -2.92
C GLU A 239 1.20 -13.67 -3.20
N SER A 240 0.34 -14.58 -2.74
CA SER A 240 0.52 -16.02 -2.94
C SER A 240 0.53 -16.40 -4.42
N ARG A 241 -0.34 -15.77 -5.23
CA ARG A 241 -0.38 -16.00 -6.68
C ARG A 241 0.84 -15.48 -7.39
N ARG A 242 1.32 -14.29 -7.04
CA ARG A 242 2.55 -13.74 -7.61
C ARG A 242 3.74 -14.64 -7.27
N ARG A 243 3.83 -15.15 -6.04
CA ARG A 243 4.86 -16.13 -5.66
C ARG A 243 4.75 -17.43 -6.46
N TRP A 244 3.55 -17.96 -6.66
CA TRP A 244 3.32 -19.13 -7.51
C TRP A 244 3.77 -18.86 -8.95
N LEU A 245 3.35 -17.76 -9.55
CA LEU A 245 3.72 -17.40 -10.93
C LEU A 245 5.24 -17.26 -11.05
N TRP A 246 5.88 -16.60 -10.07
CA TRP A 246 7.34 -16.46 -10.04
C TRP A 246 8.04 -17.82 -10.09
N ARG A 247 7.56 -18.83 -9.35
CA ARG A 247 8.14 -20.18 -9.39
C ARG A 247 8.01 -20.84 -10.76
N GLN A 248 6.86 -20.66 -11.43
CA GLN A 248 6.65 -21.19 -12.78
C GLN A 248 7.63 -20.56 -13.77
N LEU A 249 7.75 -19.22 -13.74
CA LEU A 249 8.65 -18.48 -14.62
C LEU A 249 10.13 -18.75 -14.32
N ALA A 250 10.53 -18.84 -13.05
CA ALA A 250 11.88 -19.24 -12.65
C ALA A 250 12.19 -20.71 -13.05
N GLY A 251 11.17 -21.56 -13.13
CA GLY A 251 11.28 -22.90 -13.70
C GLY A 251 11.60 -22.86 -15.19
N ALA A 252 10.98 -21.96 -15.94
CA ALA A 252 11.28 -21.76 -17.36
C ALA A 252 12.67 -21.14 -17.58
N ASP A 253 13.04 -20.11 -16.81
CA ASP A 253 14.38 -19.50 -16.86
C ASP A 253 15.50 -20.52 -16.56
N ARG A 254 15.23 -21.54 -15.72
CA ARG A 254 16.21 -22.62 -15.48
C ARG A 254 16.38 -23.56 -16.67
N LYS A 255 15.33 -23.75 -17.49
CA LYS A 255 15.38 -24.58 -18.70
C LYS A 255 15.99 -23.81 -19.86
N ASP A 256 15.67 -22.53 -19.96
CA ASP A 256 16.19 -21.60 -20.96
C ASP A 256 16.47 -20.24 -20.30
N PRO A 257 17.74 -19.99 -19.90
CA PRO A 257 18.13 -18.75 -19.24
C PRO A 257 17.96 -17.49 -20.09
N GLU A 258 17.86 -17.61 -21.42
CA GLU A 258 17.69 -16.44 -22.29
C GLU A 258 16.31 -15.80 -22.13
N LEU A 259 15.31 -16.58 -21.69
CA LEU A 259 13.95 -16.09 -21.41
C LEU A 259 13.97 -14.95 -20.39
N ASN A 260 14.80 -15.06 -19.35
CA ASN A 260 15.05 -13.99 -18.37
C ASN A 260 13.75 -13.36 -17.82
N PHE A 261 12.75 -14.17 -17.48
CA PHE A 261 11.49 -13.72 -16.89
C PHE A 261 11.65 -13.20 -15.46
N THR A 262 12.66 -13.68 -14.74
CA THR A 262 12.88 -13.41 -13.32
C THR A 262 14.27 -12.84 -13.07
N LYS A 263 14.37 -11.92 -12.08
CA LYS A 263 15.63 -11.27 -11.66
C LYS A 263 15.86 -11.32 -10.14
N GLY A 264 14.98 -12.03 -9.42
CA GLY A 264 14.93 -12.07 -7.96
C GLY A 264 15.28 -13.44 -7.40
N SER A 265 15.20 -13.57 -6.09
CA SER A 265 15.21 -14.88 -5.41
C SER A 265 13.77 -15.33 -5.14
N GLU A 266 13.60 -16.59 -4.71
CA GLU A 266 12.27 -17.12 -4.34
C GLU A 266 11.57 -16.30 -3.24
N TYR A 267 12.35 -15.58 -2.43
CA TYR A 267 11.88 -14.77 -1.31
C TYR A 267 11.67 -13.28 -1.65
N ASP A 268 12.19 -12.80 -2.78
CA ASP A 268 11.99 -11.44 -3.31
C ASP A 268 11.66 -11.53 -4.81
N PRO A 269 10.42 -11.96 -5.15
CA PRO A 269 10.04 -12.25 -6.52
C PRO A 269 10.00 -10.97 -7.36
N LYS A 270 11.04 -10.79 -8.18
CA LYS A 270 11.12 -9.73 -9.19
C LYS A 270 10.93 -10.31 -10.58
N PHE A 271 9.90 -9.80 -11.25
CA PHE A 271 9.62 -10.11 -12.64
C PHE A 271 10.34 -9.12 -13.55
N ASN A 272 10.81 -9.62 -14.67
CA ASN A 272 11.33 -8.86 -15.80
C ASN A 272 10.29 -8.77 -16.95
N VAL A 273 9.06 -9.12 -16.63
CA VAL A 273 7.81 -8.91 -17.38
C VAL A 273 6.82 -8.24 -16.44
N GLU A 274 5.88 -7.48 -16.96
CA GLU A 274 4.89 -6.80 -16.12
C GLU A 274 3.80 -7.80 -15.71
N VAL A 275 3.53 -7.86 -14.39
CA VAL A 275 2.54 -8.80 -13.82
C VAL A 275 1.55 -8.00 -13.01
N TYR A 276 0.27 -8.27 -13.27
CA TYR A 276 -0.87 -7.55 -12.74
C TYR A 276 -1.92 -8.48 -12.14
N PRO A 277 -2.87 -7.96 -11.35
CA PRO A 277 -2.94 -6.58 -10.90
C PRO A 277 -1.79 -6.24 -9.93
N ASP A 278 -1.36 -4.97 -9.93
CA ASP A 278 -0.27 -4.45 -9.10
C ASP A 278 -0.76 -3.25 -8.26
N THR A 279 -0.27 -3.10 -7.03
CA THR A 279 -0.79 -2.08 -6.10
C THR A 279 -0.36 -0.65 -6.46
N GLN A 280 0.71 -0.53 -7.25
CA GLN A 280 1.32 0.73 -7.66
C GLN A 280 1.02 1.07 -9.12
N ARG A 281 0.92 0.07 -10.00
CA ARG A 281 0.68 0.22 -11.43
C ARG A 281 -0.68 -0.33 -11.82
N GLY A 282 -1.45 0.48 -12.55
CA GLY A 282 -2.73 0.06 -13.09
C GLY A 282 -2.56 -0.80 -14.35
N VAL A 283 -3.50 -1.71 -14.59
CA VAL A 283 -3.60 -2.52 -15.81
C VAL A 283 -4.94 -2.33 -16.47
N ARG A 284 -4.99 -2.39 -17.81
CA ARG A 284 -6.25 -2.39 -18.55
C ARG A 284 -7.15 -3.57 -18.13
N LEU A 285 -8.45 -3.33 -18.04
CA LEU A 285 -9.42 -4.41 -17.86
C LEU A 285 -9.54 -5.27 -19.15
N PRO A 286 -9.88 -6.57 -19.02
CA PRO A 286 -10.27 -7.40 -20.17
C PRO A 286 -11.51 -6.83 -20.89
N LEU A 287 -11.74 -7.23 -22.15
CA LEU A 287 -12.83 -6.70 -22.99
C LEU A 287 -12.73 -5.18 -23.26
N ALA A 288 -11.52 -4.67 -23.44
CA ALA A 288 -11.31 -3.30 -23.86
C ALA A 288 -11.57 -3.14 -25.36
N ARG A 289 -12.22 -2.03 -25.77
CA ARG A 289 -12.40 -1.66 -27.19
C ARG A 289 -11.06 -1.62 -27.94
N GLY A 290 -11.05 -2.07 -29.20
CA GLY A 290 -9.86 -2.12 -30.05
C GLY A 290 -8.93 -3.29 -29.74
N ARG A 291 -9.42 -4.28 -28.97
CA ARG A 291 -8.69 -5.49 -28.63
C ARG A 291 -9.58 -6.71 -28.79
N THR A 292 -8.99 -7.78 -29.26
CA THR A 292 -9.65 -9.08 -29.41
C THR A 292 -9.27 -9.99 -28.25
N MET A 293 -10.27 -10.65 -27.65
CA MET A 293 -10.02 -11.75 -26.72
C MET A 293 -9.85 -13.04 -27.53
N LEU A 294 -8.82 -13.83 -27.27
CA LEU A 294 -8.63 -15.15 -27.86
C LEU A 294 -9.02 -16.20 -26.82
N LEU A 295 -10.15 -16.87 -27.05
CA LEU A 295 -10.75 -17.87 -26.16
C LEU A 295 -10.61 -19.27 -26.78
N ASP A 296 -11.73 -19.92 -27.14
CA ASP A 296 -11.82 -21.04 -28.08
C ASP A 296 -11.66 -20.60 -29.54
N ARG A 297 -12.01 -19.34 -29.79
CA ARG A 297 -11.84 -18.61 -31.05
C ARG A 297 -11.63 -17.11 -30.74
N PRO A 298 -11.21 -16.28 -31.71
CA PRO A 298 -11.30 -14.84 -31.55
C PRO A 298 -12.74 -14.45 -31.18
N LEU A 299 -12.92 -13.76 -30.06
CA LEU A 299 -14.24 -13.38 -29.56
C LEU A 299 -14.84 -12.30 -30.46
N ASP A 300 -15.95 -12.61 -31.12
CA ASP A 300 -16.64 -11.68 -31.99
C ASP A 300 -17.18 -10.47 -31.23
N LEU A 301 -17.26 -9.34 -31.93
CA LEU A 301 -18.04 -8.20 -31.47
C LEU A 301 -19.53 -8.48 -31.68
N ILE A 302 -20.36 -8.00 -30.75
CA ILE A 302 -21.81 -8.05 -30.85
C ILE A 302 -22.39 -6.67 -31.11
N THR A 303 -23.41 -6.59 -31.94
CA THR A 303 -24.15 -5.35 -32.17
C THR A 303 -25.13 -5.09 -31.03
N SER A 304 -24.92 -4.02 -30.28
CA SER A 304 -25.83 -3.55 -29.23
C SER A 304 -26.21 -2.11 -29.50
N ARG A 305 -27.50 -1.86 -29.78
CA ARG A 305 -28.03 -0.52 -30.11
C ARG A 305 -27.30 0.14 -31.30
N GLY A 306 -27.03 -0.66 -32.34
CA GLY A 306 -26.36 -0.19 -33.57
C GLY A 306 -24.87 0.09 -33.41
N LYS A 307 -24.24 -0.30 -32.29
CA LYS A 307 -22.80 -0.18 -32.08
C LYS A 307 -22.19 -1.55 -31.80
N GLU A 308 -21.02 -1.80 -32.36
CA GLU A 308 -20.22 -2.97 -32.05
C GLU A 308 -19.62 -2.85 -30.64
N THR A 309 -19.80 -3.89 -29.84
CA THR A 309 -19.35 -3.93 -28.44
C THR A 309 -18.83 -5.33 -28.12
N GLN A 310 -18.01 -5.42 -27.09
CA GLN A 310 -17.42 -6.69 -26.66
C GLN A 310 -18.49 -7.63 -26.08
N ASP A 311 -18.44 -8.90 -26.46
CA ASP A 311 -19.39 -9.90 -25.97
C ASP A 311 -19.07 -10.39 -24.56
N VAL A 312 -19.49 -9.61 -23.56
CA VAL A 312 -19.36 -10.01 -22.16
C VAL A 312 -20.18 -11.26 -21.81
N VAL A 313 -21.24 -11.59 -22.57
CA VAL A 313 -22.04 -12.78 -22.30
C VAL A 313 -21.25 -14.01 -22.70
N GLY A 314 -20.78 -14.07 -23.94
CA GLY A 314 -19.91 -15.13 -24.44
C GLY A 314 -18.65 -15.29 -23.58
N TYR A 315 -17.98 -14.17 -23.23
CA TYR A 315 -16.79 -14.21 -22.38
C TYR A 315 -17.06 -14.84 -21.00
N ILE A 316 -18.13 -14.43 -20.31
CA ILE A 316 -18.45 -14.97 -18.98
C ILE A 316 -18.95 -16.41 -19.05
N GLN A 317 -19.67 -16.79 -20.10
CA GLN A 317 -20.08 -18.18 -20.34
C GLN A 317 -18.85 -19.08 -20.57
N TRP A 318 -17.93 -18.67 -21.45
CA TRP A 318 -16.67 -19.36 -21.65
C TRP A 318 -15.87 -19.44 -20.35
N LEU A 319 -15.79 -18.35 -19.59
CA LEU A 319 -15.16 -18.34 -18.26
C LEU A 319 -15.84 -19.31 -17.29
N GLY A 320 -17.15 -19.55 -17.38
CA GLY A 320 -17.90 -20.48 -16.53
C GLY A 320 -17.78 -21.95 -16.90
N ASP A 321 -17.58 -22.28 -18.18
CA ASP A 321 -17.72 -23.64 -18.72
C ASP A 321 -16.61 -24.62 -18.30
N SER A 322 -16.93 -25.68 -17.54
CA SER A 322 -15.93 -26.68 -17.12
C SER A 322 -15.27 -27.42 -18.30
N ASN A 323 -15.93 -27.52 -19.45
CA ASN A 323 -15.50 -28.26 -20.63
C ASN A 323 -15.07 -27.33 -21.78
N ARG A 324 -14.73 -26.08 -21.45
CA ARG A 324 -14.33 -25.07 -22.42
C ARG A 324 -13.24 -25.58 -23.36
N GLN A 325 -13.35 -25.19 -24.61
CA GLN A 325 -12.29 -25.37 -25.59
C GLN A 325 -11.36 -24.15 -25.56
N TYR A 326 -10.14 -24.34 -26.08
CA TYR A 326 -9.16 -23.27 -26.27
C TYR A 326 -8.77 -23.25 -27.73
N LEU A 327 -8.55 -22.05 -28.27
CA LEU A 327 -7.93 -21.88 -29.57
C LEU A 327 -6.56 -22.57 -29.52
N PRO A 328 -6.17 -23.41 -30.50
CA PRO A 328 -4.88 -24.09 -30.48
C PRO A 328 -3.72 -23.13 -30.21
N LYS A 329 -2.73 -23.58 -29.42
CA LYS A 329 -1.60 -22.72 -29.02
C LYS A 329 -0.86 -22.11 -30.22
N ASP A 330 -0.73 -22.87 -31.31
CA ASP A 330 -0.04 -22.43 -32.52
C ASP A 330 -0.85 -21.34 -33.24
N ASP A 331 -2.18 -21.45 -33.23
CA ASP A 331 -3.07 -20.42 -33.76
C ASP A 331 -3.02 -19.15 -32.91
N VAL A 332 -2.92 -19.28 -31.58
CA VAL A 332 -2.70 -18.12 -30.69
C VAL A 332 -1.38 -17.43 -31.00
N TYR A 333 -0.29 -18.21 -31.12
CA TYR A 333 1.03 -17.70 -31.46
C TYR A 333 1.00 -16.95 -32.79
N GLN A 334 0.46 -17.59 -33.83
CA GLN A 334 0.34 -17.02 -35.17
C GLN A 334 -0.52 -15.75 -35.17
N TYR A 335 -1.66 -15.75 -34.48
CA TYR A 335 -2.53 -14.57 -34.38
C TYR A 335 -1.82 -13.37 -33.78
N VAL A 336 -0.98 -13.59 -32.75
CA VAL A 336 -0.16 -12.53 -32.14
C VAL A 336 0.89 -12.05 -33.14
N VAL A 337 1.67 -12.95 -33.73
CA VAL A 337 2.77 -12.61 -34.66
C VAL A 337 2.29 -11.81 -35.86
N GLU A 338 1.17 -12.22 -36.49
CA GLU A 338 0.59 -11.52 -37.65
C GLU A 338 0.17 -10.08 -37.36
N ARG A 339 -0.08 -9.75 -36.10
CA ARG A 339 -0.52 -8.42 -35.67
C ARG A 339 0.59 -7.61 -35.03
N LEU A 340 1.77 -8.18 -34.79
CA LEU A 340 2.89 -7.43 -34.22
C LEU A 340 3.28 -6.30 -35.15
N ASP A 341 3.47 -5.11 -34.58
CA ASP A 341 4.02 -3.98 -35.33
C ASP A 341 5.55 -4.14 -35.43
N VAL A 342 6.01 -4.98 -36.35
CA VAL A 342 7.44 -5.30 -36.58
C VAL A 342 8.12 -4.25 -37.46
N ARG A 343 7.53 -3.06 -37.63
CA ARG A 343 8.17 -2.01 -38.43
C ARG A 343 9.58 -1.75 -37.89
N PRO A 344 10.63 -1.73 -38.74
CA PRO A 344 11.96 -1.37 -38.32
C PRO A 344 11.84 -0.02 -37.62
N ALA A 345 12.30 0.08 -36.37
CA ALA A 345 12.29 1.34 -35.67
C ALA A 345 13.03 2.34 -36.57
N GLU A 346 12.31 3.30 -37.17
CA GLU A 346 12.94 4.47 -37.75
C GLU A 346 13.80 5.02 -36.62
N ILE A 347 15.12 4.95 -36.82
CA ILE A 347 16.08 5.56 -35.92
C ILE A 347 15.74 7.04 -35.99
N LYS A 348 14.86 7.50 -35.09
CA LYS A 348 14.65 8.92 -34.87
C LYS A 348 16.02 9.42 -34.47
N GLU A 349 16.69 10.09 -35.43
CA GLU A 349 17.96 10.74 -35.20
C GLU A 349 17.80 11.53 -33.90
N GLN A 350 18.56 11.13 -32.88
CA GLN A 350 18.63 11.89 -31.66
C GLN A 350 19.05 13.29 -32.09
N LYS A 351 18.17 14.29 -31.89
CA LYS A 351 18.48 15.69 -32.11
C LYS A 351 19.86 15.95 -31.51
N GLN A 352 20.81 16.25 -32.39
CA GLN A 352 22.23 16.38 -32.09
C GLN A 352 22.43 17.28 -30.88
N GLN A 353 22.76 16.69 -29.73
CA GLN A 353 23.45 17.43 -28.68
C GLN A 353 24.87 17.67 -29.19
N LYS A 354 25.21 18.95 -29.34
CA LYS A 354 26.52 19.43 -29.76
C LYS A 354 27.64 18.69 -29.04
N THR A 355 28.56 18.20 -29.85
CA THR A 355 29.83 17.58 -29.54
C THR A 355 30.61 18.39 -28.51
N VAL A 356 30.91 17.78 -27.36
CA VAL A 356 32.07 18.17 -26.54
C VAL A 356 32.95 16.93 -26.36
N VAL A 357 34.18 17.14 -26.82
CA VAL A 357 35.38 16.32 -26.81
C VAL A 357 35.49 15.33 -25.64
N GLN A 358 35.88 14.11 -25.97
CA GLN A 358 36.21 13.02 -25.06
C GLN A 358 37.24 13.45 -23.99
N LYS A 359 36.92 13.27 -22.71
CA LYS A 359 37.89 12.98 -21.66
C LYS A 359 37.22 12.33 -20.44
N ALA A 360 37.84 11.23 -20.01
CA ALA A 360 37.73 10.53 -18.73
C ALA A 360 36.37 9.93 -18.32
N THR A 361 36.47 8.67 -17.91
CA THR A 361 35.51 7.77 -17.27
C THR A 361 34.40 8.49 -16.49
N LYS A 362 33.14 8.39 -16.95
CA LYS A 362 31.99 8.92 -16.21
C LYS A 362 31.70 8.05 -14.98
N PRO A 363 31.58 8.62 -13.77
CA PRO A 363 31.08 7.92 -12.60
C PRO A 363 29.57 7.63 -12.76
N GLN A 364 29.12 6.54 -12.13
CA GLN A 364 27.73 6.10 -12.11
C GLN A 364 26.76 7.26 -11.81
N LYS A 365 25.77 7.42 -12.69
CA LYS A 365 24.66 8.37 -12.55
C LYS A 365 23.81 7.94 -11.33
N GLN A 366 24.04 8.55 -10.16
CA GLN A 366 23.23 8.32 -8.97
C GLN A 366 21.82 8.89 -9.17
N GLU A 367 20.81 8.01 -9.07
CA GLU A 367 19.40 8.40 -9.01
C GLU A 367 19.15 9.25 -7.74
N LYS A 368 18.62 10.47 -7.91
CA LYS A 368 18.19 11.31 -6.78
C LYS A 368 17.01 10.65 -6.06
N ARG A 369 17.26 10.08 -4.88
CA ARG A 369 16.22 9.48 -4.03
C ARG A 369 15.61 10.53 -3.08
N SER A 370 14.29 10.48 -2.93
CA SER A 370 13.53 11.34 -2.00
C SER A 370 14.01 11.17 -0.55
N LEU A 371 14.30 12.29 0.14
CA LEU A 371 14.81 12.34 1.51
C LEU A 371 13.73 12.13 2.60
N LYS A 372 12.46 11.88 2.24
CA LYS A 372 11.34 11.83 3.19
C LYS A 372 11.53 10.70 4.22
N GLY A 373 11.84 11.07 5.46
CA GLY A 373 12.08 10.13 6.58
C GLY A 373 13.52 9.60 6.70
N LYS A 374 14.45 10.04 5.83
CA LYS A 374 15.86 9.59 5.80
C LYS A 374 16.87 10.70 6.12
N THR A 375 16.42 11.93 6.32
CA THR A 375 17.25 13.14 6.51
C THR A 375 18.33 12.99 7.60
N ARG A 376 18.00 12.40 8.76
CA ARG A 376 18.97 12.15 9.84
C ARG A 376 20.13 11.26 9.39
N GLY A 377 19.80 10.12 8.78
CA GLY A 377 20.80 9.15 8.32
C GLY A 377 21.64 9.68 7.16
N ALA A 378 21.05 10.53 6.31
CA ALA A 378 21.78 11.21 5.24
C ALA A 378 22.82 12.20 5.79
N ILE A 379 22.45 13.04 6.77
CA ILE A 379 23.36 13.98 7.43
C ILE A 379 24.51 13.23 8.11
N VAL A 380 24.19 12.21 8.92
CA VAL A 380 25.21 11.41 9.63
C VAL A 380 26.14 10.71 8.64
N GLY A 381 25.59 9.97 7.67
CA GLY A 381 26.40 9.22 6.71
C GLY A 381 27.29 10.09 5.83
N PHE A 382 26.83 11.31 5.49
CA PHE A 382 27.66 12.24 4.73
C PHE A 382 28.81 12.81 5.57
N TRP A 383 28.52 13.39 6.74
CA TRP A 383 29.54 14.08 7.55
C TRP A 383 30.44 13.16 8.37
N LYS A 384 30.04 11.90 8.58
CA LYS A 384 30.84 10.90 9.29
C LYS A 384 31.65 10.04 8.33
N ASP A 385 31.04 9.61 7.22
CA ASP A 385 31.60 8.57 6.35
C ASP A 385 31.87 9.06 4.91
N GLY A 386 31.60 10.34 4.59
CA GLY A 386 31.76 10.87 3.23
C GLY A 386 30.76 10.32 2.21
N ASN A 387 29.65 9.71 2.66
CA ASN A 387 28.75 8.99 1.77
C ASN A 387 27.91 9.92 0.87
N LEU A 388 28.18 9.90 -0.43
CA LEU A 388 27.48 10.66 -1.47
C LEU A 388 26.09 10.13 -1.86
N GLU A 389 25.67 8.95 -1.36
CA GLU A 389 24.41 8.28 -1.76
C GLU A 389 23.16 9.16 -1.61
N TYR A 390 23.16 10.11 -0.65
CA TYR A 390 21.99 10.93 -0.31
C TYR A 390 22.12 12.40 -0.69
N PHE A 391 23.33 12.89 -0.99
CA PHE A 391 23.58 14.27 -1.39
C PHE A 391 24.38 14.30 -2.67
N ILE A 392 23.84 14.97 -3.68
CA ILE A 392 24.46 15.05 -5.01
C ILE A 392 25.81 15.78 -4.97
N HIS A 393 26.00 16.69 -4.01
CA HIS A 393 27.23 17.46 -3.81
C HIS A 393 27.28 18.09 -2.41
N LEU A 394 28.47 18.56 -2.01
CA LEU A 394 28.75 19.21 -0.72
C LEU A 394 27.75 20.32 -0.34
N ASN A 395 27.42 21.23 -1.27
CA ASN A 395 26.48 22.33 -0.97
C ASN A 395 25.08 21.83 -0.59
N SER A 396 24.65 20.66 -1.09
CA SER A 396 23.35 20.08 -0.74
C SER A 396 23.36 19.55 0.70
N ALA A 397 24.49 19.00 1.14
CA ALA A 397 24.69 18.58 2.53
C ALA A 397 24.76 19.80 3.46
N ILE A 398 25.52 20.84 3.08
CA ILE A 398 25.59 22.12 3.81
C ILE A 398 24.19 22.72 4.00
N ASN A 399 23.43 22.91 2.92
CA ASN A 399 22.08 23.48 2.98
C ASN A 399 21.13 22.68 3.89
N THR A 400 21.14 21.35 3.77
CA THR A 400 20.26 20.47 4.57
C THR A 400 20.65 20.49 6.05
N THR A 401 21.95 20.58 6.35
CA THR A 401 22.48 20.59 7.71
C THR A 401 22.22 21.93 8.39
N LEU A 402 22.37 23.05 7.68
CA LEU A 402 22.05 24.38 8.17
C LEU A 402 20.56 24.54 8.50
N HIS A 403 19.66 24.00 7.66
CA HIS A 403 18.23 23.97 7.98
C HIS A 403 17.92 23.18 9.26
N ALA A 404 18.63 22.08 9.49
CA ALA A 404 18.48 21.29 10.71
C ALA A 404 18.98 22.05 11.95
N MET A 405 20.19 22.62 11.88
CA MET A 405 20.78 23.40 12.98
C MET A 405 19.95 24.63 13.32
N ARG A 406 19.34 25.26 12.32
CA ARG A 406 18.40 26.35 12.57
C ARG A 406 17.17 25.90 13.34
N ALA A 407 16.61 24.74 12.98
CA ALA A 407 15.47 24.18 13.69
C ALA A 407 15.85 23.74 15.12
N GLU A 408 17.11 23.36 15.32
CA GLU A 408 17.71 23.09 16.63
C GLU A 408 17.90 24.36 17.49
N GLY A 409 17.81 25.55 16.88
CA GLY A 409 17.88 26.83 17.57
C GLY A 409 19.28 27.42 17.67
N LEU A 410 20.23 26.98 16.83
CA LEU A 410 21.55 27.60 16.76
C LEU A 410 21.46 29.01 16.16
N SER A 411 22.43 29.86 16.52
CA SER A 411 22.64 31.12 15.80
C SER A 411 23.19 30.85 14.39
N GLU A 412 23.09 31.84 13.51
CA GLU A 412 23.62 31.73 12.14
C GLU A 412 25.13 31.47 12.16
N GLU A 413 25.86 32.25 12.95
CA GLU A 413 27.32 32.15 13.10
C GLU A 413 27.74 30.79 13.68
N ASP A 414 27.09 30.34 14.76
CA ASP A 414 27.38 29.04 15.37
C ASP A 414 27.12 27.88 14.40
N ALA A 415 26.02 27.95 13.62
CA ALA A 415 25.69 26.91 12.66
C ALA A 415 26.72 26.84 11.51
N VAL A 416 27.21 28.00 11.04
CA VAL A 416 28.28 28.06 10.04
C VAL A 416 29.56 27.44 10.60
N ASP A 417 29.96 27.81 11.82
CA ASP A 417 31.17 27.28 12.43
C ASP A 417 31.10 25.77 12.69
N VAL A 418 29.95 25.25 13.13
CA VAL A 418 29.76 23.81 13.27
C VAL A 418 29.82 23.11 11.91
N VAL A 419 29.19 23.66 10.86
CA VAL A 419 29.30 23.08 9.51
C VAL A 419 30.74 23.12 9.01
N MET A 420 31.50 24.18 9.26
CA MET A 420 32.91 24.27 8.86
C MET A 420 33.77 23.25 9.62
N SER A 421 33.51 23.03 10.92
CA SER A 421 34.16 21.95 11.67
C SER A 421 33.86 20.57 11.06
N TYR A 422 32.68 20.39 10.45
CA TYR A 422 32.32 19.13 9.80
C TYR A 422 32.99 18.98 8.44
N VAL A 423 33.11 20.07 7.68
CA VAL A 423 33.84 20.14 6.40
C VAL A 423 35.32 19.79 6.61
N GLU A 424 35.96 20.37 7.63
CA GLU A 424 37.35 20.10 7.98
C GLU A 424 37.55 18.66 8.46
N GLY A 425 36.56 18.11 9.17
CA GLY A 425 36.56 16.75 9.70
C GLY A 425 36.03 15.68 8.72
N LEU A 426 35.84 15.97 7.43
CA LEU A 426 35.43 14.97 6.45
C LEU A 426 36.57 13.98 6.17
N PRO A 427 36.33 12.66 6.23
CA PRO A 427 37.37 11.65 6.03
C PRO A 427 37.82 11.50 4.57
N ASP A 428 36.96 11.89 3.61
CA ASP A 428 37.22 11.78 2.18
C ASP A 428 37.09 13.16 1.51
N LYS A 429 38.23 13.72 1.08
CA LYS A 429 38.28 15.02 0.38
C LYS A 429 37.86 14.93 -1.10
N THR A 430 37.69 13.73 -1.64
CA THR A 430 37.22 13.54 -3.03
C THR A 430 35.72 13.80 -3.20
N VAL A 431 35.00 13.95 -2.09
CA VAL A 431 33.57 14.33 -2.01
C VAL A 431 33.29 15.67 -2.71
N SER A 432 34.27 16.58 -2.77
CA SER A 432 34.15 17.84 -3.51
C SER A 432 35.52 18.45 -3.78
N SER A 433 35.79 18.82 -5.03
CA SER A 433 37.02 19.53 -5.42
C SER A 433 37.17 20.92 -4.77
N ARG A 434 36.13 21.43 -4.09
CA ARG A 434 36.17 22.70 -3.35
C ARG A 434 36.72 22.55 -1.93
N LEU A 435 36.94 21.33 -1.45
CA LEU A 435 37.54 21.11 -0.12
C LEU A 435 39.00 21.57 -0.04
N ASP A 436 39.63 21.86 -1.20
CA ASP A 436 40.96 22.49 -1.29
C ASP A 436 40.92 24.02 -1.13
N ASP A 437 39.73 24.64 -1.14
CA ASP A 437 39.49 26.07 -0.94
C ASP A 437 38.45 26.28 0.17
N LEU A 438 38.86 26.01 1.41
CA LEU A 438 38.03 26.18 2.62
C LEU A 438 37.46 27.60 2.78
N PRO A 439 38.20 28.70 2.46
CA PRO A 439 37.63 30.04 2.45
C PRO A 439 36.41 30.17 1.53
N GLU A 440 36.44 29.61 0.32
CA GLU A 440 35.27 29.64 -0.56
C GLU A 440 34.13 28.76 -0.05
N VAL A 441 34.42 27.60 0.56
CA VAL A 441 33.38 26.77 1.20
C VAL A 441 32.71 27.52 2.36
N ARG A 442 33.48 28.24 3.18
CA ARG A 442 32.97 29.10 4.25
C ARG A 442 32.06 30.20 3.70
N ARG A 443 32.48 30.93 2.66
CA ARG A 443 31.61 31.93 1.98
C ARG A 443 30.32 31.34 1.42
N VAL A 444 30.34 30.09 0.98
CA VAL A 444 29.13 29.38 0.51
C VAL A 444 28.24 29.01 1.68
N ALA A 445 28.81 28.53 2.79
CA ALA A 445 28.09 28.23 4.02
C ALA A 445 27.43 29.49 4.60
N GLU A 446 28.15 30.61 4.71
CA GLU A 446 27.63 31.91 5.17
C GLU A 446 26.50 32.41 4.27
N ARG A 447 26.70 32.45 2.94
CA ARG A 447 25.63 32.86 2.01
C ARG A 447 24.40 31.95 2.08
N THR A 448 24.59 30.67 2.38
CA THR A 448 23.49 29.71 2.52
C THR A 448 22.79 29.88 3.86
N ALA A 449 23.55 30.08 4.95
CA ALA A 449 23.04 30.32 6.29
C ALA A 449 22.21 31.60 6.33
N ASN A 450 22.73 32.71 5.79
CA ASN A 450 22.01 33.98 5.69
C ASN A 450 20.63 33.83 5.03
N LYS A 451 20.57 33.19 3.85
CA LYS A 451 19.30 32.89 3.16
C LYS A 451 18.35 32.03 4.00
N ILE A 452 18.90 31.06 4.72
CA ILE A 452 18.13 30.18 5.58
C ILE A 452 17.61 30.98 6.78
N TRP A 453 18.42 31.82 7.43
CA TRP A 453 18.06 32.59 8.62
C TRP A 453 17.10 33.74 8.36
N ASP A 454 17.09 34.28 7.14
CA ASP A 454 16.11 35.29 6.69
C ASP A 454 14.68 34.74 6.47
N SER A 455 14.54 33.43 6.27
CA SER A 455 13.23 32.78 6.09
C SER A 455 12.65 32.35 7.45
N PRO A 456 11.38 31.98 7.65
CA PRO A 456 10.95 31.29 8.89
C PRO A 456 11.38 29.80 8.88
N VAL A 457 11.59 29.20 10.06
CA VAL A 457 11.85 27.76 10.15
C VAL A 457 10.60 26.99 9.71
N SER A 458 10.72 26.14 8.69
CA SER A 458 9.56 25.39 8.20
C SER A 458 9.02 24.42 9.28
N GLY A 459 7.69 24.26 9.35
CA GLY A 459 7.07 23.31 10.28
C GLY A 459 7.53 21.85 10.10
N LYS A 460 8.05 21.48 8.93
CA LYS A 460 8.67 20.15 8.68
C LYS A 460 9.97 19.96 9.45
N TRP A 461 10.79 21.01 9.52
CA TRP A 461 12.06 21.00 10.23
C TRP A 461 11.86 21.08 11.74
N GLN A 462 10.90 21.89 12.22
CA GLN A 462 10.51 21.91 13.64
C GLN A 462 10.06 20.52 14.13
N LYS A 463 9.12 19.86 13.43
CA LYS A 463 8.68 18.50 13.78
C LYS A 463 9.80 17.46 13.73
N SER A 464 10.73 17.61 12.78
CA SER A 464 11.90 16.72 12.68
C SER A 464 12.83 16.92 13.87
N GLN A 465 13.05 18.18 14.27
CA GLN A 465 13.87 18.53 15.42
C GLN A 465 13.24 18.09 16.73
N GLU A 466 11.95 18.32 16.97
CA GLU A 466 11.24 17.83 18.15
C GLU A 466 11.41 16.31 18.29
N ARG A 467 11.23 15.58 17.19
CA ARG A 467 11.44 14.13 17.16
C ARG A 467 12.89 13.74 17.47
N TRP A 468 13.86 14.50 16.96
CA TRP A 468 15.28 14.26 17.19
C TRP A 468 15.71 14.56 18.62
N ASN A 469 15.23 15.67 19.19
CA ASN A 469 15.38 16.00 20.60
C ASN A 469 14.81 14.91 21.50
N ASN A 470 13.62 14.38 21.19
CA ASN A 470 12.97 13.31 21.96
C ASN A 470 13.77 12.00 22.01
N ILE A 471 14.71 11.80 21.09
CA ILE A 471 15.60 10.62 21.05
C ILE A 471 17.05 10.98 21.38
N GLY A 472 17.29 12.19 21.92
CA GLY A 472 18.62 12.67 22.31
C GLY A 472 19.57 12.94 21.15
N PHE A 473 19.07 13.08 19.91
CA PHE A 473 19.88 13.36 18.73
C PHE A 473 19.94 14.87 18.46
N ARG A 474 21.14 15.40 18.26
CA ARG A 474 21.43 16.79 17.92
C ARG A 474 22.30 16.86 16.66
N VAL A 475 21.89 17.65 15.68
CA VAL A 475 22.69 17.83 14.45
C VAL A 475 23.93 18.65 14.73
N SER A 476 23.89 19.54 15.72
CA SER A 476 25.05 20.34 16.13
C SER A 476 26.15 19.54 16.83
N ASP A 477 25.82 18.38 17.42
CA ASP A 477 26.73 17.61 18.28
C ASP A 477 26.92 16.18 17.77
N LYS A 478 28.09 15.93 17.13
CA LYS A 478 28.49 14.61 16.62
C LYS A 478 28.51 13.51 17.68
N THR A 479 28.66 13.84 18.98
CA THR A 479 28.64 12.83 20.05
C THR A 479 27.27 12.18 20.21
N THR A 480 26.21 12.91 19.87
CA THR A 480 24.82 12.40 19.89
C THR A 480 24.46 11.55 18.67
N TRP A 481 25.33 11.49 17.66
CA TRP A 481 25.05 10.76 16.41
C TRP A 481 25.24 9.26 16.56
N VAL A 482 25.94 8.82 17.60
CA VAL A 482 26.06 7.42 17.96
C VAL A 482 24.88 7.07 18.86
N VAL A 483 23.83 6.47 18.28
CA VAL A 483 22.88 5.69 19.09
C VAL A 483 23.62 4.43 19.51
N THR A 484 24.34 4.52 20.62
CA THR A 484 25.10 3.41 21.18
C THR A 484 24.12 2.29 21.50
N SER A 485 24.40 1.10 20.95
CA SER A 485 23.76 -0.17 21.31
C SER A 485 24.15 -0.67 22.71
N LYS A 486 24.44 0.24 23.64
CA LYS A 486 24.74 0.04 25.06
C LYS A 486 23.89 1.08 25.80
N LYS A 487 22.97 0.79 26.71
CA LYS A 487 22.58 -0.41 27.45
C LYS A 487 21.04 -0.44 27.43
N HIS A 488 20.44 -1.63 27.52
CA HIS A 488 19.11 -1.74 28.12
C HIS A 488 19.27 -1.22 29.54
N GLU A 489 18.98 0.06 29.78
CA GLU A 489 18.78 0.53 31.15
C GLU A 489 17.62 -0.29 31.70
N ASP A 490 17.83 -0.88 32.88
CA ASP A 490 16.82 -1.68 33.56
C ASP A 490 15.55 -0.85 33.72
N VAL A 491 14.52 -1.23 32.97
CA VAL A 491 13.19 -0.63 33.14
C VAL A 491 12.73 -1.03 34.52
N VAL A 492 12.71 -0.06 35.45
CA VAL A 492 12.16 -0.28 36.78
C VAL A 492 10.66 -0.54 36.63
N VAL A 493 10.24 -1.78 36.90
CA VAL A 493 8.84 -2.20 36.80
C VAL A 493 8.08 -1.78 38.05
N ASP A 494 7.86 -0.47 38.17
CA ASP A 494 7.12 0.17 39.26
C ASP A 494 5.63 0.32 38.91
N CYS A 495 4.91 -0.81 38.90
CA CYS A 495 3.46 -0.85 38.72
C CYS A 495 2.85 -2.03 39.49
N PRO A 496 1.53 -2.04 39.76
CA PRO A 496 0.87 -3.09 40.53
C PRO A 496 1.17 -4.50 40.01
N GLN A 497 1.18 -5.49 40.90
CA GLN A 497 1.22 -6.89 40.48
C GLN A 497 -0.04 -7.21 39.66
N LEU A 498 0.14 -8.00 38.61
CA LEU A 498 -0.94 -8.40 37.74
C LEU A 498 -1.34 -9.84 38.03
N GLU A 499 -2.54 -10.02 38.54
CA GLU A 499 -3.16 -11.34 38.75
C GLU A 499 -4.18 -11.61 37.67
N PHE A 500 -4.03 -12.71 36.92
CA PHE A 500 -4.96 -13.09 35.84
C PHE A 500 -6.27 -13.70 36.36
N SER A 501 -7.38 -13.50 35.63
CA SER A 501 -8.63 -14.25 35.86
C SER A 501 -8.47 -15.73 35.51
N GLU A 502 -9.39 -16.59 35.93
CA GLU A 502 -9.32 -18.03 35.61
C GLU A 502 -9.44 -18.30 34.09
N GLU A 503 -10.20 -17.47 33.37
CA GLU A 503 -10.30 -17.51 31.92
C GLU A 503 -8.98 -17.13 31.25
N GLU A 504 -8.33 -16.06 31.73
CA GLU A 504 -7.03 -15.59 31.23
C GLU A 504 -5.92 -16.61 31.52
N LYS A 505 -5.92 -17.22 32.72
CA LYS A 505 -5.01 -18.32 33.08
C LYS A 505 -5.22 -19.53 32.16
N SER A 506 -6.48 -19.92 31.93
CA SER A 506 -6.83 -21.03 31.03
C SER A 506 -6.34 -20.77 29.60
N GLN A 507 -6.45 -19.53 29.12
CA GLN A 507 -5.95 -19.13 27.81
C GLN A 507 -4.41 -19.19 27.72
N LEU A 508 -3.70 -18.70 28.75
CA LEU A 508 -2.24 -18.82 28.85
C LEU A 508 -1.77 -20.28 28.88
N ILE A 509 -2.46 -21.13 29.63
CA ILE A 509 -2.15 -22.55 29.75
C ILE A 509 -2.35 -23.25 28.40
N ARG A 510 -3.45 -22.97 27.70
CA ARG A 510 -3.79 -23.62 26.43
C ARG A 510 -2.89 -23.20 25.28
N GLU A 511 -2.53 -21.92 25.18
CA GLU A 511 -1.93 -21.36 23.97
C GLU A 511 -0.49 -20.85 24.17
N MET A 512 -0.20 -20.15 25.28
CA MET A 512 1.15 -19.58 25.53
C MET A 512 2.13 -20.61 26.09
N THR A 513 1.66 -21.47 27.00
CA THR A 513 2.53 -22.42 27.70
C THR A 513 3.17 -23.45 26.77
N PRO A 514 2.43 -24.08 25.83
CA PRO A 514 3.02 -24.99 24.84
C PRO A 514 4.06 -24.31 23.94
N LEU A 515 3.88 -23.03 23.63
CA LEU A 515 4.83 -22.25 22.82
C LEU A 515 6.16 -22.05 23.56
N LEU A 516 6.08 -21.65 24.83
CA LEU A 516 7.24 -21.26 25.63
C LEU A 516 8.05 -22.44 26.16
N VAL A 517 7.39 -23.45 26.74
CA VAL A 517 8.04 -24.61 27.39
C VAL A 517 7.91 -25.93 26.61
N GLY A 518 7.07 -25.97 25.57
CA GLY A 518 6.80 -27.18 24.77
C GLY A 518 5.69 -28.05 25.34
N SER A 519 4.99 -28.79 24.47
CA SER A 519 3.76 -29.53 24.81
C SER A 519 3.92 -30.54 25.95
N LYS A 520 5.10 -31.16 26.10
CA LYS A 520 5.38 -32.11 27.20
C LYS A 520 5.51 -31.43 28.57
N GLN A 521 6.06 -30.22 28.62
CA GLN A 521 6.24 -29.47 29.86
C GLN A 521 5.02 -28.61 30.21
N ALA A 522 4.19 -28.29 29.22
CA ALA A 522 3.01 -27.46 29.40
C ALA A 522 1.92 -28.07 30.31
N GLN A 523 2.01 -29.37 30.61
CA GLN A 523 1.11 -30.07 31.54
C GLN A 523 1.57 -29.99 33.01
N LYS A 524 2.78 -29.50 33.28
CA LYS A 524 3.29 -29.37 34.65
C LYS A 524 2.83 -28.06 35.25
N GLN A 525 2.16 -28.10 36.41
CA GLN A 525 1.67 -26.91 37.11
C GLN A 525 2.77 -25.87 37.35
N GLU A 526 3.94 -26.31 37.82
CA GLU A 526 5.11 -25.46 38.04
C GLU A 526 5.50 -24.63 36.79
N LYS A 527 5.38 -25.22 35.60
CA LYS A 527 5.69 -24.54 34.33
C LYS A 527 4.57 -23.65 33.83
N GLN A 528 3.32 -23.99 34.13
CA GLN A 528 2.18 -23.11 33.86
C GLN A 528 2.28 -21.85 34.72
N ASP A 529 2.54 -21.99 36.02
CA ASP A 529 2.68 -20.87 36.95
C ASP A 529 3.85 -19.96 36.57
N GLU A 530 4.96 -20.54 36.11
CA GLU A 530 6.12 -19.79 35.63
C GLU A 530 5.80 -18.94 34.38
N VAL A 531 5.09 -19.52 33.41
CA VAL A 531 4.64 -18.79 32.21
C VAL A 531 3.68 -17.67 32.58
N ILE A 532 2.76 -17.92 33.51
CA ILE A 532 1.81 -16.92 34.02
C ILE A 532 2.57 -15.75 34.64
N ARG A 533 3.54 -16.01 35.53
CA ARG A 533 4.37 -14.96 36.16
C ARG A 533 5.17 -14.18 35.11
N ALA A 534 5.77 -14.86 34.14
CA ALA A 534 6.55 -14.21 33.10
C ALA A 534 5.71 -13.30 32.19
N VAL A 535 4.49 -13.71 31.81
CA VAL A 535 3.59 -12.86 31.02
C VAL A 535 3.07 -11.69 31.85
N ALA A 536 2.72 -11.90 33.12
CA ALA A 536 2.36 -10.82 34.03
C ALA A 536 3.47 -9.77 34.10
N TYR A 537 4.72 -10.21 34.29
CA TYR A 537 5.87 -9.34 34.29
C TYR A 537 6.09 -8.63 32.96
N PHE A 538 5.92 -9.33 31.83
CA PHE A 538 6.05 -8.70 30.53
C PHE A 538 5.03 -7.56 30.31
N LEU A 539 3.77 -7.76 30.70
CA LEU A 539 2.74 -6.73 30.59
C LEU A 539 3.05 -5.52 31.48
N ARG A 540 3.54 -5.76 32.70
CA ARG A 540 4.07 -4.73 33.60
C ARG A 540 5.29 -4.01 33.01
N TYR A 541 6.19 -4.75 32.36
CA TYR A 541 7.34 -4.18 31.66
C TYR A 541 6.91 -3.30 30.49
N VAL A 542 5.93 -3.73 29.68
CA VAL A 542 5.35 -2.91 28.57
C VAL A 542 4.73 -1.63 29.11
N ARG A 543 4.09 -1.68 30.29
CA ARG A 543 3.53 -0.51 30.98
C ARG A 543 4.61 0.49 31.40
N CYS A 544 5.72 0.00 31.94
CA CYS A 544 6.80 0.83 32.48
C CYS A 544 7.85 1.22 31.42
N CYS A 545 7.82 0.60 30.24
CA CYS A 545 8.77 0.90 29.15
C CYS A 545 8.17 1.94 28.17
N PRO A 546 8.61 3.22 28.24
CA PRO A 546 8.20 4.22 27.24
C PRO A 546 8.93 4.04 25.90
N ARG A 547 9.98 3.21 25.87
CA ARG A 547 10.88 3.01 24.73
C ARG A 547 10.40 1.86 23.84
N GLU A 548 11.14 1.62 22.77
CA GLU A 548 10.92 0.49 21.87
C GLU A 548 11.48 -0.80 22.47
N ILE A 549 10.71 -1.89 22.34
CA ILE A 549 11.12 -3.23 22.75
C ILE A 549 11.41 -4.01 21.47
N PRO A 550 12.68 -4.25 21.11
CA PRO A 550 12.98 -5.12 19.99
C PRO A 550 12.60 -6.56 20.33
N VAL A 551 12.16 -7.32 19.32
CA VAL A 551 11.80 -8.75 19.47
C VAL A 551 12.94 -9.54 20.14
N SER A 552 14.18 -9.20 19.77
CA SER A 552 15.40 -9.80 20.33
C SER A 552 15.67 -9.46 21.80
N ALA A 553 14.96 -8.49 22.41
CA ALA A 553 15.09 -8.17 23.83
C ALA A 553 14.25 -9.07 24.73
N LEU A 554 13.28 -9.83 24.19
CA LEU A 554 12.43 -10.72 25.01
C LEU A 554 13.20 -11.70 25.90
N PRO A 555 14.28 -12.38 25.45
CA PRO A 555 15.05 -13.27 26.31
C PRO A 555 15.70 -12.56 27.50
N HIS A 556 16.01 -11.28 27.34
CA HIS A 556 16.60 -10.47 28.39
C HIS A 556 15.54 -9.93 29.34
N VAL A 557 14.40 -9.45 28.81
CA VAL A 557 13.26 -9.00 29.63
C VAL A 557 12.74 -10.14 30.51
N LEU A 558 12.77 -11.37 30.00
CA LEU A 558 12.27 -12.55 30.71
C LEU A 558 13.40 -13.43 31.29
N CYS A 559 14.60 -12.87 31.51
CA CYS A 559 15.75 -13.67 31.93
C CYS A 559 15.61 -14.28 33.33
N ASP A 560 14.83 -13.65 34.20
CA ASP A 560 14.60 -14.09 35.57
C ASP A 560 13.57 -15.23 35.67
N TYR A 561 12.98 -15.60 34.53
CA TYR A 561 12.04 -16.71 34.42
C TYR A 561 12.70 -17.90 33.73
N ASP A 562 12.41 -19.12 34.17
CA ASP A 562 12.94 -20.36 33.56
C ASP A 562 12.21 -20.71 32.25
N ILE A 563 12.23 -19.75 31.31
CA ILE A 563 11.58 -19.79 30.00
C ILE A 563 12.63 -19.64 28.90
N LYS A 564 12.76 -20.68 28.08
CA LYS A 564 13.74 -20.72 26.99
C LYS A 564 13.18 -20.08 25.71
N ILE A 565 13.15 -18.75 25.65
CA ILE A 565 12.66 -17.98 24.49
C ILE A 565 13.77 -17.54 23.50
N LYS A 566 14.76 -18.41 23.22
CA LYS A 566 15.92 -18.03 22.39
C LYS A 566 15.64 -17.92 20.88
N SER A 567 14.61 -18.61 20.38
CA SER A 567 14.26 -18.59 18.95
C SER A 567 13.47 -17.33 18.58
N HIS A 568 13.88 -16.66 17.50
CA HIS A 568 13.17 -15.49 16.94
C HIS A 568 11.71 -15.81 16.60
N ASP A 569 11.41 -17.03 16.14
CA ASP A 569 10.03 -17.43 15.82
C ASP A 569 9.17 -17.53 17.08
N LYS A 570 9.72 -18.06 18.17
CA LYS A 570 9.04 -18.11 19.47
C LYS A 570 8.81 -16.71 20.04
N GLN A 571 9.82 -15.84 19.95
CA GLN A 571 9.75 -14.43 20.34
C GLN A 571 8.65 -13.68 19.57
N THR A 572 8.58 -13.91 18.26
CA THR A 572 7.56 -13.29 17.39
C THR A 572 6.17 -13.82 17.70
N GLN A 573 6.01 -15.15 17.88
CA GLN A 573 4.73 -15.76 18.22
C GLN A 573 4.23 -15.32 19.61
N PHE A 574 5.12 -15.14 20.59
CA PHE A 574 4.78 -14.63 21.91
C PHE A 574 4.12 -13.25 21.82
N LEU A 575 4.76 -12.30 21.13
CA LEU A 575 4.21 -10.95 20.94
C LEU A 575 2.94 -10.97 20.09
N ARG A 576 2.87 -11.87 19.10
CA ARG A 576 1.70 -12.03 18.24
C ARG A 576 0.48 -12.48 19.03
N LEU A 577 0.60 -13.50 19.88
CA LEU A 577 -0.51 -13.99 20.71
C LEU A 577 -1.03 -12.90 21.65
N LEU A 578 -0.12 -12.18 22.33
CA LEU A 578 -0.51 -11.06 23.19
C LEU A 578 -1.19 -9.92 22.42
N THR A 579 -0.87 -9.74 21.14
CA THR A 579 -1.54 -8.77 20.28
C THR A 579 -2.89 -9.31 19.79
N GLU A 580 -2.99 -10.59 19.42
CA GLU A 580 -4.24 -11.23 18.96
C GLU A 580 -5.30 -11.33 20.06
N TRP A 581 -4.87 -11.42 21.32
CA TRP A 581 -5.76 -11.35 22.49
C TRP A 581 -6.06 -9.94 22.94
N ASP A 582 -5.48 -8.93 22.27
CA ASP A 582 -5.57 -7.53 22.63
C ASP A 582 -5.06 -7.19 24.05
N TRP A 583 -4.05 -7.94 24.51
CA TRP A 583 -3.38 -7.71 25.80
C TRP A 583 -2.28 -6.65 25.69
N ILE A 584 -1.71 -6.51 24.49
CA ILE A 584 -0.82 -5.41 24.09
C ILE A 584 -1.21 -4.90 22.70
N TYR A 585 -0.79 -3.68 22.36
CA TYR A 585 -0.92 -3.13 21.01
C TYR A 585 0.37 -2.44 20.57
N VAL A 586 0.60 -2.29 19.26
CA VAL A 586 1.78 -1.60 18.73
C VAL A 586 1.51 -0.09 18.68
N ARG A 587 2.23 0.70 19.48
CA ARG A 587 2.15 2.18 19.50
C ARG A 587 2.80 2.81 18.26
N ILE A 588 3.98 2.33 17.86
CA ILE A 588 4.78 2.86 16.74
C ILE A 588 5.59 1.73 16.09
N GLU A 589 5.62 1.66 14.75
CA GLU A 589 6.57 0.83 13.99
C GLU A 589 7.83 1.64 13.61
N TYR A 590 9.01 1.20 14.04
CA TYR A 590 10.30 1.79 13.62
C TYR A 590 11.07 0.88 12.65
N CYS A 591 11.87 1.51 11.77
CA CYS A 591 12.74 0.86 10.80
C CYS A 591 14.17 1.40 10.93
N HIS A 592 15.12 0.57 11.37
CA HIS A 592 16.54 0.94 11.50
C HIS A 592 17.27 0.79 10.15
N PRO A 593 17.83 1.86 9.54
CA PRO A 593 18.36 1.80 8.18
C PRO A 593 19.58 0.88 7.99
N GLU A 594 20.49 0.80 8.97
CA GLU A 594 21.75 0.04 8.79
C GLU A 594 21.61 -1.48 8.89
N LYS A 595 20.60 -1.99 9.63
CA LYS A 595 20.42 -3.44 9.84
C LYS A 595 19.51 -4.12 8.80
N HIS A 596 18.86 -3.34 7.92
CA HIS A 596 17.83 -3.83 7.00
C HIS A 596 18.22 -3.79 5.52
N ARG A 597 19.52 -3.78 5.18
CA ARG A 597 19.97 -3.84 3.78
C ARG A 597 19.57 -5.12 3.04
N THR A 598 19.24 -6.24 3.70
CA THR A 598 18.92 -7.51 3.02
C THR A 598 17.91 -8.46 3.71
N LYS A 599 17.33 -8.14 4.87
CA LYS A 599 16.40 -9.05 5.60
C LYS A 599 15.01 -8.45 5.77
N THR A 600 14.03 -9.13 5.21
CA THR A 600 12.58 -8.97 5.45
C THR A 600 12.29 -9.03 6.95
N GLY A 601 11.90 -7.90 7.54
CA GLY A 601 11.14 -7.82 8.81
C GLY A 601 11.78 -8.29 10.13
N SER A 602 12.83 -9.11 10.14
CA SER A 602 13.44 -9.64 11.37
C SER A 602 14.19 -8.54 12.12
N ASN A 603 13.84 -8.27 13.37
CA ASN A 603 14.43 -7.26 14.28
C ASN A 603 13.87 -5.82 14.23
N ARG A 604 12.62 -5.61 13.82
CA ARG A 604 11.99 -4.29 14.02
C ARG A 604 11.75 -4.05 15.51
N ALA A 605 12.31 -2.96 16.03
CA ALA A 605 11.94 -2.47 17.35
C ALA A 605 10.56 -1.83 17.27
N ARG A 606 9.69 -2.18 18.23
CA ARG A 606 8.31 -1.68 18.30
C ARG A 606 8.08 -1.11 19.69
N ALA A 607 7.43 0.04 19.76
CA ALA A 607 6.89 0.51 21.03
C ALA A 607 5.55 -0.19 21.25
N TYR A 608 5.36 -0.87 22.39
CA TYR A 608 4.10 -1.54 22.74
C TYR A 608 3.35 -0.75 23.80
N GLY A 609 2.02 -0.76 23.76
CA GLY A 609 1.16 -0.27 24.83
C GLY A 609 0.33 -1.41 25.43
N VAL A 610 -0.20 -1.18 26.63
CA VAL A 610 -1.06 -2.14 27.34
C VAL A 610 -2.45 -2.13 26.74
N GLY A 611 -2.99 -3.31 26.44
CA GLY A 611 -4.34 -3.48 25.89
C GLY A 611 -5.44 -3.10 26.88
N LYS A 612 -6.66 -2.89 26.36
CA LYS A 612 -7.79 -2.35 27.14
C LYS A 612 -8.10 -3.20 28.38
N ALA A 613 -8.00 -4.53 28.25
CA ALA A 613 -8.28 -5.49 29.32
C ALA A 613 -7.41 -5.32 30.58
N PHE A 614 -6.23 -4.73 30.44
CA PHE A 614 -5.26 -4.57 31.54
C PHE A 614 -5.01 -3.12 31.93
N THR A 615 -5.69 -2.18 31.29
CA THR A 615 -5.39 -0.76 31.48
C THR A 615 -5.73 -0.30 32.90
N GLU A 616 -6.92 -0.66 33.39
CA GLU A 616 -7.35 -0.38 34.77
C GLU A 616 -6.50 -1.15 35.81
N ARG A 617 -6.26 -2.44 35.57
CA ARG A 617 -5.53 -3.35 36.49
C ARG A 617 -4.06 -2.99 36.66
N LEU A 618 -3.41 -2.46 35.62
CA LEU A 618 -2.00 -2.04 35.68
C LEU A 618 -1.83 -0.56 36.03
N GLN A 619 -2.92 0.15 36.38
CA GLN A 619 -2.93 1.62 36.50
C GLN A 619 -2.20 2.25 35.30
N ALA A 620 -2.41 1.65 34.13
CA ALA A 620 -2.02 2.28 32.91
C ALA A 620 -2.85 3.53 32.79
N VAL A 621 -2.16 4.65 32.54
CA VAL A 621 -2.85 5.82 32.01
C VAL A 621 -3.57 5.26 30.79
N VAL A 622 -4.89 5.10 30.90
CA VAL A 622 -5.71 4.90 29.73
C VAL A 622 -5.29 6.08 28.91
N VAL A 623 -4.64 5.83 27.78
CA VAL A 623 -4.61 6.85 26.75
C VAL A 623 -6.04 6.87 26.19
N GLU A 624 -7.00 7.22 27.06
CA GLU A 624 -8.07 8.12 26.74
C GLU A 624 -7.32 9.30 26.17
N THR A 625 -7.19 9.25 24.86
CA THR A 625 -7.18 10.49 24.13
C THR A 625 -8.50 11.10 24.53
N GLU A 626 -8.49 11.91 25.61
CA GLU A 626 -9.48 12.94 25.80
C GLU A 626 -9.64 13.55 24.43
N THR A 627 -10.83 13.39 23.89
CA THR A 627 -11.28 14.13 22.73
C THR A 627 -11.36 15.59 23.14
N VAL A 628 -10.20 16.23 23.28
CA VAL A 628 -10.07 17.56 22.74
C VAL A 628 -10.23 17.36 21.25
N ILE A 629 -11.41 17.70 20.73
CA ILE A 629 -11.56 17.97 19.31
C ILE A 629 -10.71 19.21 19.05
N THR A 630 -9.41 19.00 18.84
CA THR A 630 -8.52 19.97 18.23
C THR A 630 -8.04 19.37 16.92
N ASN A 631 -8.39 20.08 15.86
CA ASN A 631 -7.95 19.85 14.49
C ASN A 631 -6.41 19.82 14.49
N ASN A 632 -5.79 18.67 14.21
CA ASN A 632 -4.43 18.47 13.65
C ASN A 632 -3.71 17.22 14.22
N THR A 633 -4.02 16.02 13.73
CA THR A 633 -3.02 15.03 13.24
C THR A 633 -3.73 13.78 12.74
N THR A 634 -3.46 13.41 11.48
CA THR A 634 -3.82 12.09 10.94
C THR A 634 -3.01 10.99 11.65
N LYS A 635 -3.58 10.42 12.71
CA LYS A 635 -3.27 9.07 13.19
C LYS A 635 -4.39 8.17 12.71
N TYR A 636 -4.06 7.16 11.90
CA TYR A 636 -5.01 6.12 11.54
C TYR A 636 -5.47 5.41 12.82
N LYS A 637 -6.69 5.71 13.32
CA LYS A 637 -7.49 4.77 14.10
C LYS A 637 -8.02 3.73 13.12
N SER A 638 -7.17 2.80 12.71
CA SER A 638 -7.68 1.44 12.56
C SER A 638 -8.08 1.02 13.97
N ASP A 639 -9.35 0.67 14.19
CA ASP A 639 -9.69 -0.17 15.33
C ASP A 639 -8.66 -1.29 15.39
N LEU A 640 -7.79 -1.24 16.39
CA LEU A 640 -6.76 -2.25 16.63
C LEU A 640 -7.38 -3.65 16.90
N TYR A 641 -8.72 -3.75 16.89
CA TYR A 641 -9.57 -4.90 17.19
C TYR A 641 -10.34 -5.45 15.98
N THR A 642 -9.79 -5.44 14.75
CA THR A 642 -10.52 -6.00 13.59
C THR A 642 -9.69 -6.79 12.59
N VAL A 643 -9.35 -8.02 12.97
CA VAL A 643 -8.95 -9.07 12.02
C VAL A 643 -9.72 -10.37 12.33
N SER A 644 -11.01 -10.48 11.97
CA SER A 644 -11.66 -11.80 11.97
C SER A 644 -12.95 -11.99 11.15
N TYR A 645 -13.65 -10.96 10.64
CA TYR A 645 -15.02 -11.17 10.09
C TYR A 645 -15.24 -11.05 8.57
N PHE A 646 -14.20 -11.17 7.74
CA PHE A 646 -14.36 -11.18 6.26
C PHE A 646 -14.80 -12.53 5.66
N LEU A 647 -15.15 -13.54 6.47
CA LEU A 647 -15.45 -14.91 6.01
C LEU A 647 -16.95 -15.28 6.09
N ARG A 648 -17.85 -14.46 5.55
CA ARG A 648 -19.14 -14.98 5.07
C ARG A 648 -19.21 -14.87 3.54
N ARG A 649 -18.87 -15.99 2.89
CA ARG A 649 -19.05 -16.25 1.46
C ARG A 649 -20.55 -16.20 1.11
N PRO A 650 -20.98 -15.50 0.04
CA PRO A 650 -22.17 -15.88 -0.70
C PRO A 650 -21.85 -17.00 -1.69
N GLU A 651 -22.90 -17.73 -2.11
CA GLU A 651 -22.93 -18.94 -2.94
C GLU A 651 -21.72 -19.16 -3.86
N ARG A 652 -21.09 -20.33 -3.70
CA ARG A 652 -19.99 -20.79 -4.56
C ARG A 652 -20.46 -20.74 -6.01
N LEU A 653 -19.72 -20.04 -6.86
CA LEU A 653 -19.65 -20.46 -8.26
C LEU A 653 -19.15 -21.91 -8.21
N ASN A 654 -19.87 -22.87 -8.79
CA ASN A 654 -19.44 -24.27 -8.89
C ASN A 654 -18.22 -24.37 -9.82
N ILE A 655 -17.09 -23.86 -9.35
CA ILE A 655 -15.81 -23.79 -10.03
C ILE A 655 -14.81 -24.45 -9.08
N SER A 656 -14.12 -25.49 -9.55
CA SER A 656 -13.13 -26.22 -8.75
C SER A 656 -12.12 -25.27 -8.11
N SER A 657 -11.75 -25.55 -6.86
CA SER A 657 -10.91 -24.65 -6.09
C SER A 657 -9.50 -24.57 -6.68
N PHE A 658 -8.80 -23.44 -6.46
CA PHE A 658 -7.38 -23.30 -6.83
C PHE A 658 -6.52 -24.39 -6.16
N ASP A 659 -6.85 -24.76 -4.93
CA ASP A 659 -6.18 -25.82 -4.18
C ASP A 659 -6.50 -27.21 -4.75
N ASP A 660 -7.72 -27.42 -5.27
CA ASP A 660 -8.12 -28.67 -5.94
C ASP A 660 -7.35 -28.86 -7.27
N GLN A 661 -7.07 -27.77 -7.99
CA GLN A 661 -6.32 -27.80 -9.25
C GLN A 661 -4.82 -28.01 -9.04
N LEU A 662 -4.24 -27.44 -7.98
CA LEU A 662 -2.83 -27.67 -7.62
C LEU A 662 -2.60 -29.10 -7.13
N ASN A 663 -3.50 -29.65 -6.30
CA ASN A 663 -3.36 -31.01 -5.78
C ASN A 663 -3.37 -32.07 -6.90
N ASN A 664 -4.13 -31.86 -7.97
CA ASN A 664 -4.12 -32.76 -9.12
C ASN A 664 -2.78 -32.75 -9.88
N GLN A 665 -2.09 -31.61 -9.99
CA GLN A 665 -0.77 -31.51 -10.64
C GLN A 665 0.36 -32.15 -9.81
N PHE A 666 0.29 -32.10 -8.48
CA PHE A 666 1.27 -32.74 -7.60
C PHE A 666 1.10 -34.27 -7.53
N LEU A 667 -0.11 -34.79 -7.77
CA LEU A 667 -0.34 -36.24 -7.83
C LEU A 667 0.16 -36.87 -9.14
N THR A 668 0.23 -36.11 -10.24
CA THR A 668 0.67 -36.62 -11.55
C THR A 668 2.18 -36.58 -11.80
N THR A 669 2.98 -35.98 -10.90
CA THR A 669 4.42 -35.76 -11.11
C THR A 669 5.34 -36.60 -10.20
N ASN A 670 4.82 -37.56 -9.45
CA ASN A 670 5.65 -38.57 -8.79
C ASN A 670 5.89 -39.77 -9.74
N PRO A 671 7.10 -39.98 -10.29
CA PRO A 671 7.41 -41.23 -10.95
C PRO A 671 7.29 -42.36 -9.93
N ARG A 672 6.50 -43.39 -10.26
CA ARG A 672 6.42 -44.63 -9.47
C ARG A 672 7.83 -45.21 -9.33
N VAL A 673 8.40 -45.11 -8.14
CA VAL A 673 9.53 -45.95 -7.74
C VAL A 673 8.97 -47.36 -7.57
N THR A 674 9.06 -48.16 -8.62
CA THR A 674 8.89 -49.61 -8.52
C THR A 674 10.12 -50.17 -7.82
N HIS A 675 10.01 -50.42 -6.52
CA HIS A 675 10.96 -51.30 -5.86
C HIS A 675 10.71 -52.73 -6.35
N ARG A 676 11.74 -53.28 -7.00
CA ARG A 676 11.88 -54.71 -7.29
C ARG A 676 11.79 -55.49 -5.99
N GLU A 677 10.91 -56.48 -5.94
CA GLU A 677 11.00 -57.61 -5.02
C GLU A 677 12.29 -58.37 -5.33
N SER A 678 13.20 -58.44 -4.35
CA SER A 678 14.30 -59.39 -4.35
C SER A 678 13.78 -60.72 -3.83
N VAL A 679 13.83 -61.73 -4.69
CA VAL A 679 13.81 -63.15 -4.35
C VAL A 679 15.13 -63.52 -3.67
N THR A 680 15.03 -64.45 -2.71
CA THR A 680 15.99 -65.05 -1.77
C THR A 680 16.30 -64.26 -0.50
#